data_AF-A0A177TMX0-F1
#
_entry.id   AF-A0A177TMX0-F1
#
_cell.length_a   1.000
_cell.length_b   1.000
_cell.length_c   1.000
_cell.angle_alpha   90.00
_cell.angle_beta   90.00
_cell.angle_gamma   90.00
#
_symmetry.space_group_name_H-M   'P 1'
#
loop_
_entity.id
_entity.type
_entity.pdbx_description
1 polymer ?
#
loop_
_entity_poly.entity_id
_entity_poly.type
_entity_poly.pdbx_seq_one_letter_code
_entity_poly.pdbx_strand_id
1 'polypeptide(L)'
;MTDSSQAKLLQYATLSSSINPSFWHSFAELKINTLQLSDAPVPLLASYSTARSTQDRSSGEMVYLPPTLNLEASSVLLDQASASLPRGAVPAFGHLRNFNTVDEFKSADKQAIFNELASEIHSHLLQDQDPTPFLLRFVLLAFADLKKYKFFHWFAFPALVAKPAWEVEVDGAGAGTGAEWKAASTVWDAEQLDKLERLVEERREAQVTGSASAAFWLVKTQADGSVETADIASYDNFFRDTPEEQRTVAFVDPSANPSTPGWPLRNLLAFLALRFRVSKVRVLCWKEDGSRSVVGVVRQASTAAGATEGLLKNGDDVVGLAALAGDVTRPSAVGWERNAQGKLAPKVADLGPLMDPARLADQAVDLNLKLMRWRIMPDINLEVVQNTKCLLLGAGTLGCYVARALLGWGVRNITFVDSSTVSFSNPVRQPLFEFADCLEGGKPKAECAAAALRKIYPGVNAKGLKLSIPMPGHPVPPTPDARAQAKKDISTLEALIDSHDAVFLLMDSRESRWLPTMLCAAKNKIVLNAALGFDTYLVMRHGAGVEQGSVAEGGVERKRLGCYFCNDIVAPADSLRDRTLDQMCTVTRPGLAPIAAASAVELLVSVLQHKEGIHAAPPPLPTSSSSGGGGGGGGGGNNSAAASSGGVLGAVPHQIRGFLSAFSSMLIVGPAYDRCTACSSAVVQAYREGGDQMLFDAFGEEGYLEKLTGLDKLKAETDGLLDEELDWDEEDEEEGEGEKEDGDGELL
;
A
#
# COMPACT_ATOMS: atom_id res chain seq x y z
N MET A 1 -36.33 46.09 -43.79
CA MET A 1 -35.09 45.36 -44.08
C MET A 1 -34.97 44.29 -43.00
N THR A 2 -35.14 43.04 -43.39
CA THR A 2 -35.10 41.87 -42.49
C THR A 2 -33.64 41.58 -42.14
N ASP A 3 -33.27 41.84 -40.89
CA ASP A 3 -31.93 41.55 -40.37
C ASP A 3 -31.75 40.02 -40.29
N SER A 4 -30.94 39.49 -41.21
CA SER A 4 -30.70 38.05 -41.38
C SER A 4 -29.43 37.65 -40.62
N SER A 5 -29.38 37.91 -39.31
CA SER A 5 -28.33 37.35 -38.46
C SER A 5 -28.62 35.87 -38.19
N GLN A 6 -27.71 34.99 -38.60
CA GLN A 6 -27.78 33.58 -38.25
C GLN A 6 -27.52 33.43 -36.74
N ALA A 7 -28.24 32.55 -36.05
CA ALA A 7 -28.03 32.30 -34.62
C ALA A 7 -27.92 30.79 -34.35
N LYS A 8 -27.10 30.44 -33.36
CA LYS A 8 -26.83 29.04 -32.99
C LYS A 8 -27.17 28.81 -31.53
N LEU A 9 -27.62 27.59 -31.20
CA LEU A 9 -27.90 27.18 -29.83
C LEU A 9 -26.66 27.37 -28.94
N LEU A 10 -26.83 28.10 -27.82
CA LEU A 10 -25.76 28.35 -26.88
C LEU A 10 -25.39 27.07 -26.11
N GLN A 11 -24.13 26.65 -26.22
CA GLN A 11 -23.56 25.54 -25.47
C GLN A 11 -22.76 26.03 -24.26
N TYR A 12 -22.65 25.20 -23.22
CA TYR A 12 -22.01 25.56 -21.95
C TYR A 12 -21.01 24.48 -21.53
N ALA A 13 -19.84 24.90 -21.06
CA ALA A 13 -18.86 24.01 -20.46
C ALA A 13 -19.33 23.56 -19.07
N THR A 14 -19.41 22.24 -18.85
CA THR A 14 -19.86 21.65 -17.58
C THR A 14 -18.80 21.76 -16.50
N LEU A 15 -19.18 22.20 -15.30
CA LEU A 15 -18.32 22.22 -14.12
C LEU A 15 -17.99 20.80 -13.65
N SER A 16 -16.76 20.58 -13.21
CA SER A 16 -16.30 19.32 -12.61
C SER A 16 -15.82 19.54 -11.18
N SER A 17 -16.05 18.58 -10.28
CA SER A 17 -15.61 18.67 -8.90
C SER A 17 -14.16 18.20 -8.75
N SER A 18 -13.35 18.98 -8.04
CA SER A 18 -11.99 18.63 -7.61
C SER A 18 -11.95 18.66 -6.08
N ILE A 19 -11.75 17.51 -5.46
CA ILE A 19 -11.82 17.36 -3.99
C ILE A 19 -10.45 16.97 -3.47
N ASN A 20 -9.86 17.82 -2.64
CA ASN A 20 -8.59 17.53 -2.00
C ASN A 20 -8.77 16.42 -0.94
N PRO A 21 -7.83 15.46 -0.79
CA PRO A 21 -7.86 14.49 0.32
C PRO A 21 -8.04 15.12 1.71
N SER A 22 -7.56 16.35 1.92
CA SER A 22 -7.74 17.10 3.17
C SER A 22 -9.21 17.34 3.52
N PHE A 23 -10.07 17.56 2.53
CA PHE A 23 -11.52 17.69 2.74
C PHE A 23 -12.12 16.42 3.35
N TRP A 24 -11.74 15.25 2.84
CA TRP A 24 -12.26 13.98 3.33
C TRP A 24 -11.78 13.66 4.75
N HIS A 25 -10.56 14.08 5.11
CA HIS A 25 -10.07 13.99 6.48
C HIS A 25 -10.92 14.86 7.43
N SER A 26 -11.10 16.14 7.11
CA SER A 26 -11.93 17.05 7.90
C SER A 26 -13.39 16.59 7.97
N PHE A 27 -13.93 16.02 6.88
CA PHE A 27 -15.28 15.47 6.88
C PHE A 27 -15.41 14.21 7.74
N ALA A 28 -14.42 13.31 7.72
CA ALA A 28 -14.40 12.13 8.60
C ALA A 28 -14.36 12.54 10.07
N GLU A 29 -13.52 13.52 10.42
CA GLU A 29 -13.43 14.08 11.77
C GLU A 29 -14.75 14.74 12.20
N LEU A 30 -15.33 15.58 11.33
CA LEU A 30 -16.63 16.21 11.55
C LEU A 30 -17.74 15.17 11.77
N LYS A 31 -17.75 14.09 10.98
CA LYS A 31 -18.75 13.03 11.08
C LYS A 31 -18.65 12.28 12.41
N ILE A 32 -17.44 11.98 12.88
CA ILE A 32 -17.22 11.26 14.14
C ILE A 32 -17.51 12.16 15.34
N ASN A 33 -16.97 13.38 15.33
CA ASN A 33 -16.94 14.23 16.53
C ASN A 33 -18.20 15.08 16.69
N THR A 34 -18.81 15.52 15.59
CA THR A 34 -19.88 16.54 15.61
C THR A 34 -21.21 16.02 15.06
N LEU A 35 -21.24 15.51 13.82
CA LEU A 35 -22.50 15.15 13.17
C LEU A 35 -23.08 13.86 13.74
N GLN A 36 -22.24 12.87 14.06
CA GLN A 36 -22.65 11.57 14.55
C GLN A 36 -23.70 10.90 13.63
N LEU A 37 -24.97 10.87 14.06
CA LEU A 37 -26.10 10.33 13.29
C LEU A 37 -26.93 11.40 12.57
N SER A 38 -26.60 12.69 12.73
CA SER A 38 -27.28 13.78 12.07
C SER A 38 -27.12 13.69 10.55
N ASP A 39 -28.25 13.77 9.85
CA ASP A 39 -28.35 13.87 8.39
C ASP A 39 -28.62 15.31 7.93
N ALA A 40 -28.53 16.28 8.85
CA ALA A 40 -28.72 17.69 8.56
C ALA A 40 -27.73 18.19 7.49
N PRO A 41 -28.18 19.03 6.53
CA PRO A 41 -27.30 19.63 5.54
C PRO A 41 -26.20 20.48 6.20
N VAL A 42 -24.95 20.24 5.80
CA VAL A 42 -23.78 20.99 6.26
C VAL A 42 -23.41 22.04 5.21
N PRO A 43 -23.35 23.33 5.53
CA PRO A 43 -22.97 24.36 4.56
C PRO A 43 -21.51 24.17 4.11
N LEU A 44 -21.27 24.34 2.81
CA LEU A 44 -19.95 24.26 2.20
C LEU A 44 -19.63 25.54 1.42
N LEU A 45 -18.37 25.96 1.48
CA LEU A 45 -17.80 26.99 0.62
C LEU A 45 -16.74 26.36 -0.29
N ALA A 46 -17.08 26.24 -1.57
CA ALA A 46 -16.14 25.86 -2.59
C ALA A 46 -15.62 27.09 -3.32
N SER A 47 -14.59 26.91 -4.13
CA SER A 47 -14.11 27.98 -5.00
C SER A 47 -13.76 27.49 -6.39
N TYR A 48 -13.97 28.35 -7.38
CA TYR A 48 -13.47 28.16 -8.73
C TYR A 48 -12.61 29.35 -9.14
N SER A 49 -11.86 29.20 -10.21
CA SER A 49 -11.12 30.30 -10.83
C SER A 49 -11.22 30.20 -12.35
N THR A 50 -10.68 31.21 -13.05
CA THR A 50 -10.58 31.17 -14.51
C THR A 50 -9.71 29.98 -14.92
N ALA A 51 -10.24 29.08 -15.76
CA ALA A 51 -9.46 27.92 -16.19
C ALA A 51 -8.25 28.32 -17.03
N ARG A 52 -7.20 27.51 -16.89
CA ARG A 52 -5.95 27.65 -17.63
C ARG A 52 -6.01 26.88 -18.94
N SER A 53 -5.31 27.39 -19.93
CA SER A 53 -5.02 26.68 -21.18
C SER A 53 -3.53 26.43 -21.26
N THR A 54 -3.13 25.25 -21.75
CA THR A 54 -1.72 24.92 -22.01
C THR A 54 -1.55 24.53 -23.46
N GLN A 55 -0.42 24.87 -24.06
CA GLN A 55 -0.07 24.38 -25.39
C GLN A 55 0.56 22.99 -25.24
N ASP A 56 0.09 22.02 -26.02
CA ASP A 56 0.71 20.71 -26.10
C ASP A 56 2.06 20.83 -26.84
N ARG A 57 3.13 20.34 -26.20
CA ARG A 57 4.49 20.40 -26.75
C ARG A 57 4.67 19.53 -28.00
N SER A 58 3.81 18.53 -28.21
CA SER A 58 3.93 17.60 -29.32
C SER A 58 3.13 18.00 -30.56
N SER A 59 1.88 18.46 -30.37
CA SER A 59 0.99 18.89 -31.46
C SER A 59 0.99 20.40 -31.73
N GLY A 60 1.46 21.21 -30.77
CA GLY A 60 1.34 22.67 -30.84
C GLY A 60 -0.09 23.19 -30.64
N GLU A 61 -1.07 22.31 -30.42
CA GLU A 61 -2.47 22.69 -30.20
C GLU A 61 -2.69 23.19 -28.76
N MET A 62 -3.66 24.09 -28.62
CA MET A 62 -4.09 24.59 -27.31
C MET A 62 -5.03 23.60 -26.64
N VAL A 63 -4.60 23.07 -25.50
CA VAL A 63 -5.38 22.21 -24.62
C VAL A 63 -6.03 23.06 -23.53
N TYR A 64 -7.36 23.10 -23.55
CA TYR A 64 -8.18 23.80 -22.57
C TYR A 64 -8.49 22.88 -21.41
N LEU A 65 -8.06 23.24 -20.20
CA LEU A 65 -8.42 22.48 -19.01
C LEU A 65 -9.92 22.64 -18.71
N PRO A 66 -10.61 21.57 -18.27
CA PRO A 66 -12.01 21.65 -17.91
C PRO A 66 -12.20 22.60 -16.70
N PRO A 67 -13.35 23.29 -16.63
CA PRO A 67 -13.66 24.12 -15.48
C PRO A 67 -13.85 23.26 -14.22
N THR A 68 -13.17 23.62 -13.13
CA THR A 68 -13.18 22.85 -11.88
C THR A 68 -13.67 23.68 -10.70
N LEU A 69 -14.44 23.05 -9.82
CA LEU A 69 -14.80 23.56 -8.51
C LEU A 69 -14.01 22.82 -7.43
N ASN A 70 -13.26 23.55 -6.61
CA ASN A 70 -12.34 23.00 -5.63
C ASN A 70 -12.96 22.96 -4.22
N LEU A 71 -12.80 21.82 -3.55
CA LEU A 71 -13.06 21.64 -2.13
C LEU A 71 -11.79 21.22 -1.38
N GLU A 72 -11.56 21.87 -0.23
CA GLU A 72 -10.42 21.63 0.66
C GLU A 72 -10.89 21.55 2.12
N ALA A 73 -9.98 21.32 3.07
CA ALA A 73 -10.31 21.26 4.49
C ALA A 73 -11.07 22.51 4.99
N SER A 74 -10.70 23.71 4.51
CA SER A 74 -11.34 24.99 4.85
C SER A 74 -12.74 25.16 4.24
N SER A 75 -13.15 24.29 3.31
CA SER A 75 -14.47 24.37 2.67
C SER A 75 -15.62 23.95 3.58
N VAL A 76 -15.34 23.29 4.70
CA VAL A 76 -16.32 22.90 5.71
C VAL A 76 -16.59 24.10 6.62
N LEU A 77 -17.69 24.81 6.38
CA LEU A 77 -18.04 26.03 7.11
C LEU A 77 -18.78 25.69 8.41
N LEU A 78 -18.07 25.47 9.50
CA LEU A 78 -18.67 25.44 10.85
C LEU A 78 -18.82 26.85 11.46
N ASP A 79 -17.97 27.80 11.04
CA ASP A 79 -17.97 29.18 11.53
C ASP A 79 -17.61 30.14 10.38
N GLN A 80 -18.49 31.10 10.06
CA GLN A 80 -18.43 31.91 8.83
C GLN A 80 -17.30 32.95 8.81
N ALA A 81 -16.54 33.09 9.90
CA ALA A 81 -15.67 34.24 10.14
C ALA A 81 -14.25 34.15 9.55
N SER A 82 -13.81 33.00 9.01
CA SER A 82 -12.36 32.76 8.80
C SER A 82 -11.92 32.12 7.48
N ALA A 83 -12.83 31.85 6.53
CA ALA A 83 -12.42 31.27 5.23
C ALA A 83 -11.89 32.35 4.27
N SER A 84 -10.57 32.58 4.27
CA SER A 84 -9.93 33.42 3.24
C SER A 84 -9.77 32.62 1.94
N LEU A 85 -10.38 33.12 0.87
CA LEU A 85 -10.21 32.54 -0.46
C LEU A 85 -8.89 32.98 -1.09
N PRO A 86 -8.23 32.12 -1.89
CA PRO A 86 -7.07 32.52 -2.68
C PRO A 86 -7.39 33.71 -3.59
N ARG A 87 -6.41 34.58 -3.84
CA ARG A 87 -6.58 35.70 -4.77
C ARG A 87 -7.01 35.21 -6.15
N GLY A 88 -8.06 35.82 -6.71
CA GLY A 88 -8.64 35.43 -8.00
C GLY A 88 -9.58 34.21 -7.95
N ALA A 89 -9.82 33.63 -6.77
CA ALA A 89 -10.83 32.60 -6.59
C ALA A 89 -12.21 33.23 -6.37
N VAL A 90 -13.23 32.63 -6.99
CA VAL A 90 -14.63 33.02 -6.86
C VAL A 90 -15.31 32.06 -5.87
N PRO A 91 -16.04 32.59 -4.86
CA PRO A 91 -16.83 31.77 -3.96
C PRO A 91 -17.98 31.07 -4.69
N ALA A 92 -18.15 29.78 -4.43
CA ALA A 92 -19.36 29.04 -4.76
C ALA A 92 -19.93 28.45 -3.48
N PHE A 93 -21.21 28.69 -3.24
CA PHE A 93 -21.86 28.24 -2.01
C PHE A 93 -22.56 26.92 -2.27
N GLY A 94 -22.51 26.00 -1.32
CA GLY A 94 -23.19 24.72 -1.43
C GLY A 94 -23.56 24.13 -0.08
N HIS A 95 -24.09 22.92 -0.10
CA HIS A 95 -24.25 22.13 1.11
C HIS A 95 -23.94 20.66 0.84
N LEU A 96 -23.46 20.00 1.88
CA LEU A 96 -23.20 18.57 1.95
C LEU A 96 -24.36 17.88 2.65
N ARG A 97 -24.96 16.90 1.99
CA ARG A 97 -25.91 15.98 2.60
C ARG A 97 -25.26 14.61 2.73
N ASN A 98 -24.89 14.27 3.97
CA ASN A 98 -24.32 12.97 4.30
C ASN A 98 -25.43 11.97 4.63
N PHE A 99 -25.28 10.76 4.11
CA PHE A 99 -26.11 9.60 4.46
C PHE A 99 -25.32 8.69 5.39
N ASN A 100 -26.00 8.06 6.36
CA ASN A 100 -25.33 7.24 7.37
C ASN A 100 -25.15 5.81 6.89
N THR A 101 -26.09 5.30 6.09
CA THR A 101 -26.00 3.97 5.49
C THR A 101 -25.88 4.05 3.96
N VAL A 102 -25.28 3.00 3.38
CA VAL A 102 -25.18 2.88 1.91
C VAL A 102 -26.55 2.69 1.27
N ASP A 103 -27.48 2.05 1.99
CA ASP A 103 -28.83 1.78 1.48
C ASP A 103 -29.67 3.04 1.44
N GLU A 104 -29.58 3.90 2.46
CA GLU A 104 -30.14 5.27 2.42
C GLU A 104 -29.57 6.06 1.25
N PHE A 105 -28.26 6.03 1.05
CA PHE A 105 -27.64 6.73 -0.08
C PHE A 105 -28.16 6.23 -1.43
N LYS A 106 -28.44 4.93 -1.58
CA LYS A 106 -28.94 4.36 -2.85
C LYS A 106 -30.42 4.62 -3.06
N SER A 107 -31.24 4.54 -2.01
CA SER A 107 -32.69 4.64 -2.08
C SER A 107 -33.22 6.08 -2.01
N ALA A 108 -32.40 7.03 -1.54
CA ALA A 108 -32.78 8.44 -1.46
C ALA A 108 -33.22 8.99 -2.83
N ASP A 109 -34.30 9.77 -2.83
CA ASP A 109 -34.74 10.49 -4.02
C ASP A 109 -33.82 11.69 -4.29
N LYS A 110 -32.77 11.42 -5.06
CA LYS A 110 -31.77 12.41 -5.42
C LYS A 110 -32.37 13.53 -6.29
N GLN A 111 -33.39 13.22 -7.11
CA GLN A 111 -34.03 14.21 -7.96
C GLN A 111 -34.88 15.17 -7.15
N ALA A 112 -35.58 14.71 -6.10
CA ALA A 112 -36.29 15.58 -5.18
C ALA A 112 -35.34 16.62 -4.55
N ILE A 113 -34.21 16.17 -4.00
CA ILE A 113 -33.19 17.05 -3.38
C ILE A 113 -32.66 18.09 -4.39
N PHE A 114 -32.43 17.66 -5.63
CA PHE A 114 -31.99 18.55 -6.70
C PHE A 114 -33.05 19.59 -7.08
N ASN A 115 -34.32 19.19 -7.17
CA ASN A 115 -35.43 20.07 -7.50
C ASN A 115 -35.77 21.07 -6.38
N GLU A 116 -35.59 20.68 -5.12
CA GLU A 116 -35.69 21.56 -3.96
C GLU A 116 -34.66 22.70 -4.06
N LEU A 117 -33.39 22.37 -4.31
CA LEU A 117 -32.34 23.37 -4.49
C LEU A 117 -32.57 24.26 -5.73
N ALA A 118 -33.09 23.72 -6.82
CA ALA A 118 -33.47 24.53 -7.98
C ALA A 118 -34.59 25.54 -7.66
N SER A 119 -35.54 25.15 -6.81
CA SER A 119 -36.64 26.02 -6.36
C SER A 119 -36.15 27.10 -5.38
N GLU A 120 -35.18 26.77 -4.51
CA GLU A 120 -34.46 27.72 -3.66
C GLU A 120 -33.76 28.78 -4.53
N ILE A 121 -32.95 28.36 -5.52
CA ILE A 121 -32.25 29.26 -6.45
C ILE A 121 -33.25 30.21 -7.12
N HIS A 122 -34.34 29.69 -7.70
CA HIS A 122 -35.34 30.52 -8.37
C HIS A 122 -35.97 31.58 -7.45
N SER A 123 -36.31 31.20 -6.21
CA SER A 123 -36.93 32.12 -5.25
C SER A 123 -35.99 33.25 -4.86
N HIS A 124 -34.72 32.93 -4.56
CA HIS A 124 -33.72 33.91 -4.17
C HIS A 124 -33.31 34.84 -5.33
N LEU A 125 -33.18 34.32 -6.56
CA LEU A 125 -32.90 35.16 -7.73
C LEU A 125 -33.98 36.23 -7.97
N LEU A 126 -35.22 35.93 -7.59
CA LEU A 126 -36.36 36.85 -7.73
C LEU A 126 -36.43 37.88 -6.58
N GLN A 127 -36.22 37.45 -5.34
CA GLN A 127 -36.56 38.22 -4.14
C GLN A 127 -35.37 38.94 -3.50
N ASP A 128 -34.16 38.36 -3.54
CA ASP A 128 -33.04 38.86 -2.75
C ASP A 128 -32.47 40.16 -3.32
N GLN A 129 -31.92 41.00 -2.44
CA GLN A 129 -31.20 42.21 -2.86
C GLN A 129 -29.88 41.86 -3.56
N ASP A 130 -29.15 40.88 -3.02
CA ASP A 130 -27.94 40.31 -3.64
C ASP A 130 -28.22 38.87 -4.12
N PRO A 131 -28.48 38.67 -5.43
CA PRO A 131 -28.75 37.34 -5.99
C PRO A 131 -27.46 36.54 -6.29
N THR A 132 -26.27 37.14 -6.14
CA THR A 132 -25.01 36.56 -6.63
C THR A 132 -24.63 35.22 -5.98
N PRO A 133 -24.90 34.95 -4.68
CA PRO A 133 -24.57 33.65 -4.07
C PRO A 133 -25.33 32.47 -4.67
N PHE A 134 -26.50 32.73 -5.27
CA PHE A 134 -27.40 31.72 -5.83
C PHE A 134 -27.14 31.45 -7.31
N LEU A 135 -26.30 32.25 -7.97
CA LEU A 135 -25.94 32.04 -9.37
C LEU A 135 -25.09 30.78 -9.58
N LEU A 136 -24.25 30.42 -8.61
CA LEU A 136 -23.50 29.17 -8.61
C LEU A 136 -23.65 28.42 -7.28
N ARG A 137 -24.84 27.83 -7.10
CA ARG A 137 -25.11 26.88 -6.02
C ARG A 137 -24.70 25.46 -6.41
N PHE A 138 -24.26 24.68 -5.43
CA PHE A 138 -24.02 23.24 -5.60
C PHE A 138 -24.54 22.41 -4.42
N VAL A 139 -24.77 21.13 -4.66
CA VAL A 139 -25.03 20.13 -3.62
C VAL A 139 -24.08 18.96 -3.75
N LEU A 140 -23.55 18.51 -2.62
CA LEU A 140 -22.75 17.31 -2.51
C LEU A 140 -23.54 16.25 -1.75
N LEU A 141 -23.94 15.17 -2.42
CA LEU A 141 -24.47 13.99 -1.74
C LEU A 141 -23.32 13.06 -1.40
N ALA A 142 -23.16 12.64 -0.15
CA ALA A 142 -22.07 11.76 0.24
C ALA A 142 -22.48 10.62 1.18
N PHE A 143 -21.75 9.51 1.10
CA PHE A 143 -21.75 8.43 2.09
C PHE A 143 -20.29 8.05 2.38
N ALA A 144 -19.90 8.16 3.65
CA ALA A 144 -18.56 7.80 4.12
C ALA A 144 -18.55 6.45 4.83
N ASP A 145 -17.84 5.47 4.25
CA ASP A 145 -17.43 4.23 4.90
C ASP A 145 -16.09 4.46 5.61
N LEU A 146 -16.17 4.89 6.87
CA LEU A 146 -15.00 5.22 7.70
C LEU A 146 -14.19 3.98 8.11
N LYS A 147 -14.74 2.77 7.98
CA LYS A 147 -14.00 1.53 8.26
C LYS A 147 -13.05 1.18 7.12
N LYS A 148 -13.48 1.46 5.87
CA LYS A 148 -12.69 1.18 4.66
C LYS A 148 -12.03 2.43 4.09
N TYR A 149 -12.25 3.60 4.70
CA TYR A 149 -11.85 4.92 4.18
C TYR A 149 -12.30 5.16 2.73
N LYS A 150 -13.53 4.73 2.42
CA LYS A 150 -14.16 4.90 1.09
C LYS A 150 -15.28 5.92 1.15
N PHE A 151 -15.21 6.90 0.27
CA PHE A 151 -16.15 8.02 0.23
C PHE A 151 -16.91 8.02 -1.09
N PHE A 152 -18.19 7.66 -1.03
CA PHE A 152 -19.12 7.69 -2.15
C PHE A 152 -19.72 9.08 -2.24
N HIS A 153 -19.69 9.71 -3.41
CA HIS A 153 -20.17 11.08 -3.54
C HIS A 153 -20.74 11.39 -4.92
N TRP A 154 -21.64 12.37 -4.99
CA TRP A 154 -22.19 12.86 -6.25
C TRP A 154 -22.48 14.36 -6.17
N PHE A 155 -21.87 15.12 -7.07
CA PHE A 155 -22.12 16.56 -7.21
C PHE A 155 -23.28 16.84 -8.14
N ALA A 156 -24.01 17.90 -7.80
CA ALA A 156 -24.86 18.60 -8.74
C ALA A 156 -24.64 20.11 -8.68
N PHE A 157 -24.70 20.73 -9.86
CA PHE A 157 -24.60 22.17 -10.07
C PHE A 157 -25.89 22.66 -10.73
N PRO A 158 -26.99 22.85 -9.98
CA PRO A 158 -28.29 23.14 -10.57
C PRO A 158 -28.27 24.43 -11.40
N ALA A 159 -28.65 24.28 -12.67
CA ALA A 159 -28.80 25.39 -13.60
C ALA A 159 -30.21 25.39 -14.19
N LEU A 160 -30.89 26.54 -14.11
CA LEU A 160 -32.26 26.69 -14.60
C LEU A 160 -32.30 26.59 -16.14
N VAL A 161 -33.29 25.86 -16.66
CA VAL A 161 -33.41 25.60 -18.09
C VAL A 161 -34.23 26.71 -18.76
N ALA A 162 -33.64 27.39 -19.74
CA ALA A 162 -34.36 28.37 -20.56
C ALA A 162 -35.26 27.69 -21.61
N LYS A 163 -36.45 28.25 -21.83
CA LYS A 163 -37.40 27.80 -22.86
C LYS A 163 -38.10 29.02 -23.48
N PRO A 164 -37.87 29.33 -24.78
CA PRO A 164 -36.96 28.68 -25.71
C PRO A 164 -35.50 28.82 -25.27
N ALA A 165 -34.61 27.97 -25.78
CA ALA A 165 -33.21 28.02 -25.39
C ALA A 165 -32.54 29.32 -25.88
N TRP A 166 -31.48 29.73 -25.17
CA TRP A 166 -30.66 30.86 -25.58
C TRP A 166 -29.85 30.53 -26.83
N GLU A 167 -29.73 31.51 -27.73
CA GLU A 167 -28.96 31.45 -28.96
C GLU A 167 -27.89 32.54 -28.96
N VAL A 168 -26.72 32.24 -29.53
CA VAL A 168 -25.66 33.22 -29.78
C VAL A 168 -25.75 33.71 -31.23
N GLU A 169 -25.68 35.03 -31.43
CA GLU A 169 -25.68 35.65 -32.76
C GLU A 169 -24.36 35.40 -33.49
N VAL A 170 -24.43 35.07 -34.78
CA VAL A 170 -23.29 34.81 -35.66
C VAL A 170 -23.25 35.91 -36.72
N ASP A 171 -22.14 36.64 -36.77
CA ASP A 171 -21.94 37.67 -37.79
C ASP A 171 -21.35 37.07 -39.07
N GLY A 172 -22.09 37.22 -40.19
CA GLY A 172 -21.60 36.91 -41.54
C GLY A 172 -22.68 36.48 -42.53
N ALA A 173 -22.92 37.32 -43.55
CA ALA A 173 -23.63 36.93 -44.78
C ALA A 173 -22.68 36.10 -45.68
N GLY A 174 -22.51 34.81 -45.38
CA GLY A 174 -21.70 33.90 -46.17
C GLY A 174 -21.49 32.55 -45.47
N ALA A 175 -21.61 31.45 -46.20
CA ALA A 175 -21.58 30.09 -45.68
C ALA A 175 -20.33 29.80 -44.81
N GLY A 176 -20.51 29.70 -43.48
CA GLY A 176 -19.74 28.79 -42.62
C GLY A 176 -18.53 29.32 -41.84
N THR A 177 -18.21 30.62 -41.82
CA THR A 177 -16.98 31.12 -41.17
C THR A 177 -17.15 32.29 -40.19
N GLY A 178 -18.36 32.55 -39.68
CA GLY A 178 -18.58 33.56 -38.63
C GLY A 178 -18.24 33.02 -37.24
N ALA A 179 -17.49 33.79 -36.44
CA ALA A 179 -17.19 33.43 -35.05
C ALA A 179 -18.33 33.86 -34.11
N GLU A 180 -18.88 32.91 -33.35
CA GLU A 180 -19.96 33.12 -32.35
C GLU A 180 -19.51 34.00 -31.17
N TRP A 181 -18.27 33.80 -30.73
CA TRP A 181 -17.63 34.52 -29.63
C TRP A 181 -16.39 35.23 -30.16
N LYS A 182 -16.33 36.55 -29.98
CA LYS A 182 -15.24 37.41 -30.46
C LYS A 182 -14.28 37.73 -29.33
N ALA A 183 -13.02 38.01 -29.62
CA ALA A 183 -12.09 38.52 -28.62
C ALA A 183 -12.59 39.86 -28.06
N ALA A 184 -12.42 40.11 -26.76
CA ALA A 184 -12.85 41.36 -26.12
C ALA A 184 -12.20 42.60 -26.75
N SER A 185 -10.99 42.44 -27.31
CA SER A 185 -10.28 43.46 -28.09
C SER A 185 -10.99 43.92 -29.37
N THR A 186 -12.05 43.22 -29.81
CA THR A 186 -12.89 43.64 -30.94
C THR A 186 -13.95 44.67 -30.54
N VAL A 187 -14.25 44.78 -29.23
CA VAL A 187 -15.27 45.68 -28.69
C VAL A 187 -14.62 46.82 -27.90
N TRP A 188 -13.54 46.54 -27.19
CA TRP A 188 -12.79 47.52 -26.40
C TRP A 188 -11.35 47.64 -26.89
N ASP A 189 -10.83 48.87 -26.89
CA ASP A 189 -9.42 49.12 -27.15
C ASP A 189 -8.53 48.73 -25.95
N ALA A 190 -7.20 48.84 -26.13
CA ALA A 190 -6.25 48.45 -25.10
C ALA A 190 -6.36 49.30 -23.82
N GLU A 191 -6.70 50.59 -23.92
CA GLU A 191 -6.82 51.47 -22.76
C GLU A 191 -8.10 51.16 -21.97
N GLN A 192 -9.18 50.85 -22.68
CA GLN A 192 -10.46 50.43 -22.10
C GLN A 192 -10.35 49.06 -21.41
N LEU A 193 -9.61 48.12 -22.01
CA LEU A 193 -9.37 46.80 -21.40
C LEU A 193 -8.53 46.91 -20.12
N ASP A 194 -7.50 47.76 -20.09
CA ASP A 194 -6.69 48.01 -18.90
C ASP A 194 -7.54 48.64 -17.77
N LYS A 195 -8.39 49.62 -18.11
CA LYS A 195 -9.36 50.18 -17.15
C LYS A 195 -10.33 49.13 -16.62
N LEU A 196 -10.83 48.25 -17.49
CA LEU A 196 -11.73 47.16 -17.10
C LEU A 196 -11.04 46.16 -16.17
N GLU A 197 -9.79 45.81 -16.44
CA GLU A 197 -8.98 44.93 -15.58
C GLU A 197 -8.80 45.53 -14.18
N ARG A 198 -8.50 46.83 -14.10
CA ARG A 198 -8.44 47.56 -12.82
C ARG A 198 -9.76 47.54 -12.07
N LEU A 199 -10.88 47.81 -12.75
CA LEU A 199 -12.22 47.79 -12.14
C LEU A 199 -12.60 46.39 -11.64
N VAL A 200 -12.20 45.33 -12.35
CA VAL A 200 -12.39 43.94 -11.92
C VAL A 200 -11.58 43.65 -10.65
N GLU A 201 -10.34 44.15 -10.55
CA GLU A 201 -9.52 43.96 -9.36
C GLU A 201 -10.05 44.78 -8.17
N GLU A 202 -10.48 46.02 -8.37
CA GLU A 202 -11.15 46.84 -7.34
C GLU A 202 -12.41 46.14 -6.80
N ARG A 203 -13.20 45.50 -7.68
CA ARG A 203 -14.35 44.68 -7.29
C ARG A 203 -13.96 43.44 -6.49
N ARG A 204 -12.84 42.80 -6.83
CA ARG A 204 -12.32 41.64 -6.07
C ARG A 204 -11.87 42.05 -4.67
N GLU A 205 -11.22 43.20 -4.53
CA GLU A 205 -10.83 43.76 -3.23
C GLU A 205 -12.05 44.16 -2.39
N ALA A 206 -13.12 44.64 -3.03
CA ALA A 206 -14.38 45.00 -2.39
C ALA A 206 -15.34 43.82 -2.15
N GLN A 207 -14.94 42.57 -2.43
CA GLN A 207 -15.78 41.39 -2.24
C GLN A 207 -16.19 41.23 -0.77
N VAL A 208 -17.50 41.18 -0.53
CA VAL A 208 -18.06 40.98 0.82
C VAL A 208 -18.23 39.48 1.11
N THR A 209 -17.94 39.07 2.34
CA THR A 209 -18.18 37.69 2.81
C THR A 209 -19.64 37.32 2.62
N GLY A 210 -19.90 36.16 1.99
CA GLY A 210 -21.25 35.70 1.70
C GLY A 210 -21.84 36.22 0.38
N SER A 211 -21.12 37.09 -0.34
CA SER A 211 -21.48 37.56 -1.68
C SER A 211 -20.55 36.98 -2.76
N ALA A 212 -21.01 36.97 -4.01
CA ALA A 212 -20.21 36.70 -5.19
C ALA A 212 -20.24 37.88 -6.19
N SER A 213 -20.46 39.12 -5.71
CA SER A 213 -20.59 40.32 -6.54
C SER A 213 -19.35 40.67 -7.36
N ALA A 214 -18.16 40.26 -6.94
CA ALA A 214 -16.94 40.40 -7.75
C ALA A 214 -16.93 39.47 -8.97
N ALA A 215 -17.77 38.42 -8.99
CA ALA A 215 -17.79 37.43 -10.06
C ALA A 215 -18.81 37.73 -11.16
N PHE A 216 -19.79 38.60 -10.90
CA PHE A 216 -20.86 38.95 -11.83
C PHE A 216 -21.11 40.46 -11.77
N TRP A 217 -20.97 41.16 -12.89
CA TRP A 217 -21.13 42.62 -12.93
C TRP A 217 -21.69 43.10 -14.26
N LEU A 218 -22.11 44.35 -14.28
CA LEU A 218 -22.56 45.07 -15.45
C LEU A 218 -21.43 45.95 -15.97
N VAL A 219 -21.35 46.12 -17.28
CA VAL A 219 -20.39 47.00 -17.96
C VAL A 219 -21.16 47.92 -18.89
N LYS A 220 -20.98 49.22 -18.71
CA LYS A 220 -21.51 50.26 -19.59
C LYS A 220 -20.35 50.95 -20.30
N THR A 221 -20.43 51.00 -21.63
CA THR A 221 -19.43 51.69 -22.47
C THR A 221 -20.06 52.93 -23.06
N GLN A 222 -19.62 54.10 -22.62
CA GLN A 222 -20.15 55.37 -23.10
C GLN A 222 -19.59 55.74 -24.48
N ALA A 223 -20.26 56.67 -25.16
CA ALA A 223 -19.85 57.13 -26.50
C ALA A 223 -18.49 57.87 -26.53
N ASP A 224 -18.03 58.38 -25.37
CA ASP A 224 -16.73 59.01 -25.20
C ASP A 224 -15.58 58.01 -24.95
N GLY A 225 -15.90 56.71 -24.90
CA GLY A 225 -14.95 55.64 -24.63
C GLY A 225 -14.72 55.33 -23.15
N SER A 226 -15.42 55.99 -22.22
CA SER A 226 -15.37 55.64 -20.79
C SER A 226 -16.10 54.32 -20.49
N VAL A 227 -15.59 53.58 -19.51
CA VAL A 227 -16.12 52.28 -19.07
C VAL A 227 -16.48 52.35 -17.60
N GLU A 228 -17.72 52.00 -17.27
CA GLU A 228 -18.24 51.95 -15.90
C GLU A 228 -18.73 50.55 -15.56
N THR A 229 -18.62 50.15 -14.28
CA THR A 229 -19.17 48.88 -13.79
C THR A 229 -20.17 49.07 -12.65
N ALA A 230 -21.16 48.19 -12.58
CA ALA A 230 -22.17 48.18 -11.53
C ALA A 230 -22.60 46.75 -11.16
N ASP A 231 -23.32 46.59 -10.05
CA ASP A 231 -23.80 45.28 -9.60
C ASP A 231 -24.98 44.81 -10.45
N ILE A 232 -25.07 43.49 -10.67
CA ILE A 232 -26.09 42.90 -11.53
C ILE A 232 -27.54 43.18 -11.08
N ALA A 233 -27.77 43.43 -9.79
CA ALA A 233 -29.08 43.79 -9.25
C ALA A 233 -29.54 45.21 -9.67
N SER A 234 -28.62 46.06 -10.14
CA SER A 234 -28.89 47.45 -10.54
C SER A 234 -29.21 47.61 -12.04
N TYR A 235 -29.42 46.50 -12.77
CA TYR A 235 -29.54 46.46 -14.23
C TYR A 235 -30.43 47.56 -14.83
N ASP A 236 -31.68 47.67 -14.40
CA ASP A 236 -32.65 48.65 -14.93
C ASP A 236 -32.23 50.11 -14.66
N ASN A 237 -31.64 50.37 -13.49
CA ASN A 237 -31.22 51.72 -13.11
C ASN A 237 -29.94 52.13 -13.83
N PHE A 238 -28.98 51.21 -13.95
CA PHE A 238 -27.68 51.45 -14.54
C PHE A 238 -27.75 51.62 -16.07
N PHE A 239 -28.57 50.82 -16.74
CA PHE A 239 -28.76 50.88 -18.19
C PHE A 239 -29.95 51.73 -18.64
N ARG A 240 -30.57 52.49 -17.72
CA ARG A 240 -31.60 53.46 -18.08
C ARG A 240 -31.05 54.41 -19.16
N ASP A 241 -31.85 54.62 -20.21
CA ASP A 241 -31.53 55.47 -21.36
C ASP A 241 -30.23 55.11 -22.12
N THR A 242 -29.67 53.92 -21.89
CA THR A 242 -28.44 53.46 -22.53
C THR A 242 -28.79 52.60 -23.75
N PRO A 243 -28.26 52.83 -24.96
CA PRO A 243 -28.50 51.96 -26.13
C PRO A 243 -28.06 50.50 -25.89
N GLU A 244 -28.75 49.52 -26.49
CA GLU A 244 -28.43 48.08 -26.31
C GLU A 244 -26.97 47.73 -26.64
N GLU A 245 -26.38 48.41 -27.63
CA GLU A 245 -24.98 48.21 -28.05
C GLU A 245 -23.95 48.60 -26.99
N GLN A 246 -24.36 49.37 -25.98
CA GLN A 246 -23.51 49.84 -24.88
C GLN A 246 -23.74 49.05 -23.59
N ARG A 247 -24.70 48.11 -23.59
CA ARG A 247 -25.06 47.29 -22.42
C ARG A 247 -24.34 45.96 -22.49
N THR A 248 -23.45 45.70 -21.55
CA THR A 248 -22.75 44.41 -21.43
C THR A 248 -22.94 43.84 -20.04
N VAL A 249 -23.18 42.53 -19.95
CA VAL A 249 -23.14 41.78 -18.69
C VAL A 249 -21.89 40.92 -18.68
N ALA A 250 -21.14 40.96 -17.59
CA ALA A 250 -19.88 40.27 -17.48
C ALA A 250 -19.88 39.28 -16.31
N PHE A 251 -19.13 38.19 -16.46
CA PHE A 251 -18.89 37.25 -15.37
C PHE A 251 -17.51 36.63 -15.47
N VAL A 252 -16.96 36.18 -14.33
CA VAL A 252 -15.73 35.38 -14.29
C VAL A 252 -16.02 34.00 -14.84
N ASP A 253 -15.51 33.73 -16.04
CA ASP A 253 -15.73 32.50 -16.78
C ASP A 253 -14.76 31.41 -16.32
N PRO A 254 -15.25 30.31 -15.72
CA PRO A 254 -14.40 29.18 -15.39
C PRO A 254 -13.94 28.41 -16.63
N SER A 255 -14.52 28.61 -17.81
CA SER A 255 -14.12 27.91 -19.04
C SER A 255 -12.90 28.55 -19.68
N ALA A 256 -11.91 27.75 -20.06
CA ALA A 256 -10.78 28.22 -20.87
C ALA A 256 -11.11 28.25 -22.37
N ASN A 257 -12.19 27.57 -22.79
CA ASN A 257 -12.55 27.44 -24.20
C ASN A 257 -13.11 28.78 -24.75
N PRO A 258 -12.64 29.27 -25.91
CA PRO A 258 -13.10 30.53 -26.50
C PRO A 258 -14.53 30.46 -27.08
N SER A 259 -15.03 29.27 -27.42
CA SER A 259 -16.34 29.09 -28.07
C SER A 259 -17.46 28.64 -27.12
N THR A 260 -17.10 28.12 -25.94
CA THR A 260 -18.08 27.59 -24.98
C THR A 260 -17.91 28.25 -23.61
N PRO A 261 -18.81 29.16 -23.21
CA PRO A 261 -18.76 29.79 -21.89
C PRO A 261 -19.02 28.77 -20.77
N GLY A 262 -18.59 29.11 -19.56
CA GLY A 262 -18.75 28.28 -18.37
C GLY A 262 -20.18 28.14 -17.89
N TRP A 263 -20.37 27.13 -17.04
CA TRP A 263 -21.65 26.78 -16.41
C TRP A 263 -22.41 27.93 -15.72
N PRO A 264 -21.76 28.88 -15.00
CA PRO A 264 -22.46 29.96 -14.28
C PRO A 264 -23.33 30.87 -15.15
N LEU A 265 -23.00 30.98 -16.45
CA LEU A 265 -23.75 31.83 -17.38
C LEU A 265 -25.23 31.44 -17.48
N ARG A 266 -25.57 30.16 -17.30
CA ARG A 266 -26.96 29.68 -17.36
C ARG A 266 -27.87 30.40 -16.35
N ASN A 267 -27.43 30.44 -15.09
CA ASN A 267 -28.20 31.06 -14.02
C ASN A 267 -28.16 32.59 -14.10
N LEU A 268 -27.06 33.17 -14.60
CA LEU A 268 -26.98 34.61 -14.86
C LEU A 268 -28.01 35.05 -15.90
N LEU A 269 -28.12 34.34 -17.02
CA LEU A 269 -29.13 34.61 -18.04
C LEU A 269 -30.54 34.36 -17.52
N ALA A 270 -30.74 33.30 -16.72
CA ALA A 270 -32.02 33.04 -16.08
C ALA A 270 -32.43 34.18 -15.13
N PHE A 271 -31.50 34.71 -14.33
CA PHE A 271 -31.71 35.87 -13.47
C PHE A 271 -32.14 37.11 -14.25
N LEU A 272 -31.44 37.45 -15.34
CA LEU A 272 -31.79 38.60 -16.18
C LEU A 272 -33.17 38.45 -16.83
N ALA A 273 -33.51 37.25 -17.30
CA ALA A 273 -34.83 36.96 -17.86
C ALA A 273 -35.94 37.01 -16.81
N LEU A 274 -35.67 36.52 -15.59
CA LEU A 274 -36.62 36.49 -14.48
C LEU A 274 -36.94 37.90 -13.95
N ARG A 275 -35.92 38.68 -13.63
CA ARG A 275 -36.06 39.94 -12.89
C ARG A 275 -36.25 41.16 -13.80
N PHE A 276 -35.56 41.18 -14.93
CA PHE A 276 -35.49 42.35 -15.82
C PHE A 276 -36.11 42.10 -17.20
N ARG A 277 -36.67 40.91 -17.44
CA ARG A 277 -37.33 40.51 -18.71
C ARG A 277 -36.41 40.68 -19.93
N VAL A 278 -35.11 40.53 -19.72
CA VAL A 278 -34.11 40.67 -20.78
C VAL A 278 -34.17 39.45 -21.69
N SER A 279 -34.38 39.68 -22.99
CA SER A 279 -34.40 38.64 -24.02
C SER A 279 -33.21 38.73 -24.99
N LYS A 280 -32.43 39.82 -24.94
CA LYS A 280 -31.21 40.02 -25.73
C LYS A 280 -30.19 40.79 -24.90
N VAL A 281 -28.95 40.30 -24.83
CA VAL A 281 -27.88 40.93 -24.06
C VAL A 281 -26.49 40.58 -24.61
N ARG A 282 -25.55 41.54 -24.56
CA ARG A 282 -24.13 41.28 -24.83
C ARG A 282 -23.47 40.73 -23.57
N VAL A 283 -22.81 39.59 -23.69
CA VAL A 283 -22.14 38.89 -22.59
C VAL A 283 -20.63 38.95 -22.78
N LEU A 284 -19.92 39.40 -21.73
CA LEU A 284 -18.47 39.31 -21.61
C LEU A 284 -18.12 38.11 -20.71
N CYS A 285 -17.45 37.12 -21.29
CA CYS A 285 -16.84 36.02 -20.57
C CYS A 285 -15.42 36.44 -20.15
N TRP A 286 -15.30 36.94 -18.92
CA TRP A 286 -14.02 37.39 -18.37
C TRP A 286 -13.16 36.20 -17.98
N LYS A 287 -12.01 36.05 -18.65
CA LYS A 287 -11.04 34.98 -18.38
C LYS A 287 -9.88 35.54 -17.55
N GLU A 288 -8.68 34.98 -17.71
CA GLU A 288 -7.50 35.38 -16.93
C GLU A 288 -7.17 36.87 -17.08
N ASP A 289 -7.31 37.39 -18.31
CA ASP A 289 -7.04 38.79 -18.67
C ASP A 289 -8.00 39.25 -19.79
N GLY A 290 -7.96 40.55 -20.12
CA GLY A 290 -8.74 41.14 -21.21
C GLY A 290 -8.40 40.57 -22.60
N SER A 291 -7.19 40.04 -22.81
CA SER A 291 -6.73 39.52 -24.10
C SER A 291 -7.33 38.15 -24.45
N ARG A 292 -7.60 37.32 -23.43
CA ARG A 292 -8.22 35.99 -23.59
C ARG A 292 -9.73 36.02 -23.43
N SER A 293 -10.26 37.11 -22.89
CA SER A 293 -11.69 37.29 -22.67
C SER A 293 -12.45 37.36 -24.00
N VAL A 294 -13.68 36.84 -24.01
CA VAL A 294 -14.52 36.78 -25.21
C VAL A 294 -15.88 37.42 -25.00
N VAL A 295 -16.46 37.94 -26.06
CA VAL A 295 -17.74 38.65 -26.08
C VAL A 295 -18.66 38.03 -27.12
N GLY A 296 -19.92 37.85 -26.75
CA GLY A 296 -20.96 37.33 -27.63
C GLY A 296 -22.30 38.01 -27.34
N VAL A 297 -23.14 38.15 -28.35
CA VAL A 297 -24.52 38.63 -28.17
C VAL A 297 -25.44 37.43 -28.09
N VAL A 298 -26.14 37.31 -26.96
CA VAL A 298 -27.02 36.17 -26.70
C VAL A 298 -28.46 36.67 -26.73
N ARG A 299 -29.32 35.96 -27.44
CA ARG A 299 -30.75 36.27 -27.54
C ARG A 299 -31.62 35.03 -27.34
N GLN A 300 -32.81 35.26 -26.84
CA GLN A 300 -33.87 34.28 -26.71
C GLN A 300 -34.93 34.60 -27.77
N ALA A 301 -35.36 33.60 -28.52
CA ALA A 301 -36.43 33.78 -29.51
C ALA A 301 -37.74 34.22 -28.82
N SER A 302 -38.49 35.11 -29.48
CA SER A 302 -39.83 35.48 -29.01
C SER A 302 -40.73 34.24 -29.06
N THR A 303 -41.39 33.92 -27.95
CA THR A 303 -42.39 32.87 -27.90
C THR A 303 -43.60 33.28 -28.75
N ALA A 304 -44.03 32.41 -29.66
CA ALA A 304 -45.23 32.66 -30.46
C ALA A 304 -46.44 32.90 -29.54
N ALA A 305 -47.25 33.91 -29.85
CA ALA A 305 -48.43 34.26 -29.07
C ALA A 305 -49.33 33.02 -28.88
N GLY A 306 -49.47 32.55 -27.62
CA GLY A 306 -50.27 31.39 -27.25
C GLY A 306 -49.50 30.13 -26.83
N ALA A 307 -48.19 30.03 -27.07
CA ALA A 307 -47.38 28.87 -26.69
C ALA A 307 -46.83 29.00 -25.25
N THR A 308 -47.68 28.81 -24.24
CA THR A 308 -47.30 28.87 -22.80
C THR A 308 -47.06 27.51 -22.16
N GLU A 309 -47.19 26.41 -22.92
CA GLU A 309 -47.08 25.05 -22.40
C GLU A 309 -45.66 24.73 -21.91
N GLY A 310 -45.56 24.35 -20.63
CA GLY A 310 -44.30 23.99 -19.97
C GLY A 310 -43.35 25.17 -19.74
N LEU A 311 -43.84 26.40 -19.79
CA LEU A 311 -43.13 27.59 -19.32
C LEU A 311 -43.41 27.84 -17.84
N LEU A 312 -42.44 28.44 -17.18
CA LEU A 312 -42.52 28.83 -15.77
C LEU A 312 -43.47 30.00 -15.58
N LYS A 313 -44.40 29.86 -14.65
CA LYS A 313 -45.32 30.92 -14.23
C LYS A 313 -44.83 31.55 -12.94
N ASN A 314 -44.74 32.88 -12.93
CA ASN A 314 -44.40 33.68 -11.76
C ASN A 314 -45.56 34.64 -11.45
N GLY A 315 -46.49 34.22 -10.60
CA GLY A 315 -47.78 34.89 -10.45
C GLY A 315 -48.62 34.78 -11.73
N ASP A 316 -49.09 35.92 -12.23
CA ASP A 316 -49.85 36.00 -13.50
C ASP A 316 -48.94 36.06 -14.74
N ASP A 317 -47.63 36.25 -14.54
CA ASP A 317 -46.68 36.40 -15.64
C ASP A 317 -46.06 35.06 -16.07
N VAL A 318 -45.76 34.94 -17.36
CA VAL A 318 -45.01 33.81 -17.93
C VAL A 318 -43.58 34.26 -18.23
N VAL A 319 -42.59 33.45 -17.84
CA VAL A 319 -41.16 33.72 -18.07
C VAL A 319 -40.59 32.72 -19.08
N GLY A 320 -39.55 33.11 -19.83
CA GLY A 320 -38.82 32.26 -20.78
C GLY A 320 -37.97 31.15 -20.14
N LEU A 321 -38.45 30.50 -19.08
CA LEU A 321 -37.83 29.36 -18.42
C LEU A 321 -38.76 28.14 -18.48
N ALA A 322 -38.19 26.95 -18.49
CA ALA A 322 -38.94 25.71 -18.45
C ALA A 322 -39.49 25.45 -17.03
N ALA A 323 -40.75 25.03 -16.96
CA ALA A 323 -41.35 24.53 -15.73
C ALA A 323 -41.01 23.05 -15.48
N LEU A 324 -41.03 22.66 -14.22
CA LEU A 324 -40.94 21.26 -13.81
C LEU A 324 -42.17 20.48 -14.29
N ALA A 325 -41.98 19.23 -14.72
CA ALA A 325 -43.09 18.41 -15.18
C ALA A 325 -44.11 18.20 -14.04
N GLY A 326 -45.35 18.65 -14.26
CA GLY A 326 -46.44 18.56 -13.28
C GLY A 326 -46.58 19.76 -12.34
N ASP A 327 -45.63 20.71 -12.32
CA ASP A 327 -45.71 21.94 -11.51
C ASP A 327 -45.19 23.16 -12.29
N VAL A 328 -46.12 24.00 -12.75
CA VAL A 328 -45.83 25.21 -13.54
C VAL A 328 -45.22 26.35 -12.72
N THR A 329 -45.18 26.23 -11.40
CA THR A 329 -44.61 27.24 -10.49
C THR A 329 -43.16 26.95 -10.11
N ARG A 330 -42.67 25.74 -10.38
CA ARG A 330 -41.30 25.31 -10.10
C ARG A 330 -40.46 25.27 -11.37
N PRO A 331 -39.19 25.70 -11.33
CA PRO A 331 -38.32 25.65 -12.49
C PRO A 331 -37.85 24.23 -12.78
N SER A 332 -37.64 23.93 -14.05
CA SER A 332 -36.83 22.78 -14.47
C SER A 332 -35.35 23.15 -14.44
N ALA A 333 -34.51 22.25 -13.93
CA ALA A 333 -33.06 22.44 -13.84
C ALA A 333 -32.28 21.21 -14.32
N VAL A 334 -31.03 21.43 -14.68
CA VAL A 334 -30.04 20.38 -15.03
C VAL A 334 -28.73 20.65 -14.31
N GLY A 335 -27.89 19.63 -14.09
CA GLY A 335 -26.60 19.87 -13.42
C GLY A 335 -25.91 18.70 -12.74
N TRP A 336 -26.43 17.47 -12.87
CA TRP A 336 -25.74 16.29 -12.32
C TRP A 336 -24.38 16.08 -12.96
N GLU A 337 -23.37 15.92 -12.11
CA GLU A 337 -22.02 15.65 -12.56
C GLU A 337 -21.92 14.23 -13.15
N ARG A 338 -21.15 14.09 -14.23
CA ARG A 338 -20.83 12.80 -14.85
C ARG A 338 -19.60 12.19 -14.20
N ASN A 339 -19.56 10.86 -14.14
CA ASN A 339 -18.37 10.13 -13.72
C ASN A 339 -17.31 10.10 -14.86
N ALA A 340 -16.14 9.52 -14.60
CA ALA A 340 -15.07 9.37 -15.59
C ALA A 340 -15.47 8.58 -16.85
N GLN A 341 -16.55 7.80 -16.79
CA GLN A 341 -17.12 7.06 -17.93
C GLN A 341 -18.22 7.84 -18.67
N GLY A 342 -18.46 9.11 -18.32
CA GLY A 342 -19.49 9.96 -18.93
C GLY A 342 -20.92 9.66 -18.48
N LYS A 343 -21.13 8.75 -17.53
CA LYS A 343 -22.45 8.37 -17.01
C LYS A 343 -22.87 9.24 -15.83
N LEU A 344 -24.17 9.47 -15.69
CA LEU A 344 -24.77 10.13 -14.53
C LEU A 344 -24.82 9.15 -13.36
N ALA A 345 -23.73 9.05 -12.62
CA ALA A 345 -23.60 8.13 -11.49
C ALA A 345 -22.64 8.68 -10.43
N PRO A 346 -22.81 8.28 -9.14
CA PRO A 346 -21.88 8.63 -8.08
C PRO A 346 -20.44 8.18 -8.36
N LYS A 347 -19.48 8.93 -7.79
CA LYS A 347 -18.04 8.65 -7.78
C LYS A 347 -17.63 8.02 -6.43
N VAL A 348 -16.47 7.37 -6.42
CA VAL A 348 -15.88 6.77 -5.20
C VAL A 348 -14.44 7.27 -5.06
N ALA A 349 -14.11 7.84 -3.90
CA ALA A 349 -12.74 8.14 -3.50
C ALA A 349 -12.28 7.07 -2.49
N ASP A 350 -11.23 6.31 -2.83
CA ASP A 350 -10.57 5.35 -1.94
C ASP A 350 -9.35 6.00 -1.31
N LEU A 351 -9.46 6.40 -0.05
CA LEU A 351 -8.36 7.01 0.72
C LEU A 351 -7.71 6.03 1.69
N GLY A 352 -8.06 4.73 1.63
CA GLY A 352 -7.43 3.70 2.44
C GLY A 352 -5.90 3.74 2.40
N PRO A 353 -5.24 3.87 1.23
CA PRO A 353 -3.78 3.98 1.16
C PRO A 353 -3.18 5.18 1.89
N LEU A 354 -3.94 6.26 2.11
CA LEU A 354 -3.48 7.51 2.73
C LEU A 354 -3.91 7.65 4.19
N MET A 355 -4.94 6.91 4.62
CA MET A 355 -5.56 7.09 5.94
C MET A 355 -5.54 5.83 6.82
N ASP A 356 -5.42 4.63 6.26
CA ASP A 356 -5.38 3.38 7.04
C ASP A 356 -3.98 3.17 7.65
N PRO A 357 -3.83 3.23 8.99
CA PRO A 357 -2.52 3.09 9.64
C PRO A 357 -1.83 1.76 9.32
N ALA A 358 -2.59 0.68 9.12
CA ALA A 358 -2.02 -0.63 8.80
C ALA A 358 -1.44 -0.64 7.38
N ARG A 359 -2.12 -0.01 6.41
CA ARG A 359 -1.61 0.13 5.03
C ARG A 359 -0.45 1.10 4.94
N LEU A 360 -0.46 2.18 5.73
CA LEU A 360 0.67 3.11 5.82
C LEU A 360 1.92 2.41 6.36
N ALA A 361 1.76 1.56 7.38
CA ALA A 361 2.87 0.75 7.90
C ALA A 361 3.40 -0.24 6.85
N ASP A 362 2.53 -0.95 6.13
CA ASP A 362 2.91 -1.87 5.03
C ASP A 362 3.72 -1.15 3.94
N GLN A 363 3.24 0.02 3.49
CA GLN A 363 3.95 0.83 2.51
C GLN A 363 5.31 1.34 3.00
N ALA A 364 5.41 1.75 4.27
CA ALA A 364 6.65 2.24 4.86
C ALA A 364 7.72 1.14 4.97
N VAL A 365 7.33 -0.07 5.40
CA VAL A 365 8.23 -1.24 5.47
C VAL A 365 8.73 -1.62 4.07
N ASP A 366 7.82 -1.69 3.09
CA ASP A 366 8.18 -2.02 1.72
C ASP A 366 9.07 -0.96 1.07
N LEU A 367 8.85 0.32 1.38
CA LEU A 367 9.70 1.41 0.90
C LEU A 367 11.14 1.26 1.39
N ASN A 368 11.36 0.87 2.65
CA ASN A 368 12.70 0.68 3.18
C ASN A 368 13.47 -0.41 2.40
N LEU A 369 12.83 -1.54 2.12
CA LEU A 369 13.41 -2.62 1.32
C LEU A 369 13.66 -2.17 -0.13
N LYS A 370 12.69 -1.48 -0.75
CA LYS A 370 12.82 -0.94 -2.11
C LYS A 370 13.96 0.08 -2.20
N LEU A 371 14.21 0.87 -1.16
CA LEU A 371 15.34 1.80 -1.11
C LEU A 371 16.69 1.07 -1.11
N MET A 372 16.81 -0.09 -0.44
CA MET A 372 18.02 -0.92 -0.55
C MET A 372 18.24 -1.38 -1.99
N ARG A 373 17.18 -1.84 -2.66
CA ARG A 373 17.22 -2.22 -4.08
C ARG A 373 17.66 -1.04 -4.96
N TRP A 374 17.02 0.11 -4.84
CA TRP A 374 17.29 1.24 -5.73
C TRP A 374 18.63 1.90 -5.51
N ARG A 375 19.12 1.97 -4.26
CA ARG A 375 20.33 2.72 -3.92
C ARG A 375 21.59 1.87 -3.95
N ILE A 376 21.51 0.61 -3.55
CA ILE A 376 22.68 -0.22 -3.29
C ILE A 376 22.72 -1.41 -4.24
N MET A 377 21.59 -2.10 -4.43
CA MET A 377 21.58 -3.41 -5.05
C MET A 377 20.36 -3.62 -5.99
N PRO A 378 20.39 -3.08 -7.23
CA PRO A 378 19.22 -3.09 -8.13
C PRO A 378 18.70 -4.48 -8.49
N ASP A 379 19.60 -5.47 -8.50
CA ASP A 379 19.33 -6.85 -8.90
C ASP A 379 18.72 -7.70 -7.78
N ILE A 380 18.59 -7.18 -6.55
CA ILE A 380 17.98 -7.94 -5.45
C ILE A 380 16.49 -8.17 -5.71
N ASN A 381 16.09 -9.43 -5.63
CA ASN A 381 14.71 -9.86 -5.81
C ASN A 381 13.98 -9.91 -4.45
N LEU A 382 13.43 -8.77 -4.03
CA LEU A 382 12.69 -8.64 -2.77
C LEU A 382 11.40 -9.46 -2.76
N GLU A 383 10.74 -9.63 -3.90
CA GLU A 383 9.45 -10.32 -3.99
C GLU A 383 9.58 -11.81 -3.63
N VAL A 384 10.67 -12.47 -4.02
CA VAL A 384 10.95 -13.86 -3.64
C VAL A 384 11.10 -13.97 -2.12
N VAL A 385 11.80 -13.03 -1.50
CA VAL A 385 11.99 -13.02 -0.03
C VAL A 385 10.66 -12.79 0.68
N GLN A 386 9.88 -11.80 0.25
CA GLN A 386 8.58 -11.47 0.86
C GLN A 386 7.57 -12.63 0.80
N ASN A 387 7.55 -13.35 -0.33
CA ASN A 387 6.60 -14.43 -0.59
C ASN A 387 7.01 -15.79 0.00
N THR A 388 8.28 -15.96 0.39
CA THR A 388 8.78 -17.20 0.98
C THR A 388 8.03 -17.52 2.28
N LYS A 389 7.53 -18.74 2.40
CA LYS A 389 6.86 -19.23 3.61
C LYS A 389 7.88 -19.90 4.51
N CYS A 390 8.10 -19.34 5.70
CA CYS A 390 9.08 -19.82 6.67
C CYS A 390 8.41 -20.59 7.80
N LEU A 391 8.82 -21.85 8.00
CA LEU A 391 8.47 -22.68 9.14
C LEU A 391 9.60 -22.62 10.18
N LEU A 392 9.30 -22.17 11.39
CA LEU A 392 10.24 -22.07 12.51
C LEU A 392 9.94 -23.19 13.52
N LEU A 393 10.78 -24.22 13.54
CA LEU A 393 10.70 -25.30 14.50
C LEU A 393 11.49 -24.91 15.75
N GLY A 394 10.78 -24.44 16.77
CA GLY A 394 11.30 -23.83 17.98
C GLY A 394 10.92 -22.33 18.06
N ALA A 395 10.21 -21.96 19.13
CA ALA A 395 9.88 -20.58 19.49
C ALA A 395 10.67 -20.10 20.72
N GLY A 396 11.85 -20.69 20.94
CA GLY A 396 12.80 -20.26 21.97
C GLY A 396 13.65 -19.06 21.52
N THR A 397 14.85 -18.92 22.11
CA THR A 397 15.76 -17.78 21.89
C THR A 397 16.05 -17.56 20.40
N LEU A 398 16.46 -18.62 19.68
CA LEU A 398 16.72 -18.54 18.25
C LEU A 398 15.46 -18.21 17.44
N GLY A 399 14.34 -18.90 17.70
CA GLY A 399 13.06 -18.69 17.03
C GLY A 399 12.60 -17.23 17.05
N CYS A 400 12.69 -16.60 18.23
CA CYS A 400 12.32 -15.20 18.39
C CYS A 400 13.21 -14.25 17.58
N TYR A 401 14.54 -14.42 17.59
CA TYR A 401 15.44 -13.55 16.83
C TYR A 401 15.35 -13.78 15.33
N VAL A 402 15.26 -15.05 14.88
CA VAL A 402 15.07 -15.39 13.47
C VAL A 402 13.79 -14.75 12.93
N ALA A 403 12.68 -14.86 13.66
CA ALA A 403 11.41 -14.27 13.26
C ALA A 403 11.47 -12.74 13.11
N ARG A 404 12.16 -12.03 14.02
CA ARG A 404 12.32 -10.58 13.90
C ARG A 404 13.20 -10.19 12.71
N ALA A 405 14.26 -10.95 12.44
CA ALA A 405 15.11 -10.72 11.28
C ALA A 405 14.37 -11.02 9.95
N LEU A 406 13.56 -12.08 9.89
CA LEU A 406 12.68 -12.38 8.74
C LEU A 406 11.67 -11.25 8.49
N LEU A 407 11.05 -10.71 9.55
CA LEU A 407 10.18 -9.54 9.43
C LEU A 407 10.92 -8.32 8.87
N GLY A 408 12.17 -8.09 9.30
CA GLY A 408 13.03 -7.03 8.78
C GLY A 408 13.28 -7.13 7.27
N TRP A 409 13.38 -8.35 6.75
CA TRP A 409 13.48 -8.65 5.32
C TRP A 409 12.14 -8.64 4.57
N GLY A 410 11.04 -8.35 5.27
CA GLY A 410 9.69 -8.25 4.68
C GLY A 410 8.97 -9.58 4.49
N VAL A 411 9.47 -10.69 5.06
CA VAL A 411 8.81 -12.00 4.98
C VAL A 411 7.42 -11.91 5.61
N ARG A 412 6.39 -12.31 4.85
CA ARG A 412 4.99 -12.16 5.26
C ARG A 412 4.41 -13.41 5.93
N ASN A 413 4.93 -14.60 5.65
CA ASN A 413 4.35 -15.87 6.11
C ASN A 413 5.31 -16.59 7.06
N ILE A 414 4.98 -16.60 8.36
CA ILE A 414 5.83 -17.20 9.40
C ILE A 414 4.97 -18.12 10.27
N THR A 415 5.33 -19.40 10.36
CA THR A 415 4.65 -20.36 11.22
C THR A 415 5.61 -20.87 12.30
N PHE A 416 5.23 -20.75 13.56
CA PHE A 416 5.96 -21.29 14.71
C PHE A 416 5.42 -22.65 15.12
N VAL A 417 6.33 -23.54 15.50
CA VAL A 417 6.03 -24.83 16.14
C VAL A 417 6.84 -24.93 17.42
N ASP A 418 6.16 -25.10 18.56
CA ASP A 418 6.80 -25.28 19.87
C ASP A 418 5.81 -25.92 20.84
N SER A 419 6.24 -26.92 21.63
CA SER A 419 5.39 -27.63 22.58
C SER A 419 5.31 -26.96 23.96
N SER A 420 6.20 -26.02 24.25
CA SER A 420 6.44 -25.47 25.59
C SER A 420 5.63 -24.20 25.89
N THR A 421 5.64 -23.80 27.17
CA THR A 421 5.04 -22.56 27.67
C THR A 421 6.11 -21.54 28.06
N VAL A 422 5.74 -20.25 28.09
CA VAL A 422 6.63 -19.15 28.47
C VAL A 422 6.90 -19.19 29.97
N SER A 423 8.17 -19.24 30.37
CA SER A 423 8.60 -19.18 31.78
C SER A 423 9.24 -17.83 32.15
N PHE A 424 9.30 -17.50 33.44
CA PHE A 424 9.80 -16.21 33.92
C PHE A 424 11.22 -15.83 33.47
N SER A 425 12.07 -16.82 33.15
CA SER A 425 13.43 -16.59 32.67
C SER A 425 13.53 -16.34 31.16
N ASN A 426 12.42 -16.49 30.43
CA ASN A 426 12.36 -16.41 28.97
C ASN A 426 12.36 -14.96 28.43
N PRO A 427 11.53 -14.01 28.91
CA PRO A 427 11.40 -12.69 28.28
C PRO A 427 12.70 -11.93 28.06
N VAL A 428 13.68 -12.07 28.97
CA VAL A 428 14.98 -11.37 28.87
C VAL A 428 15.90 -11.93 27.78
N ARG A 429 15.61 -13.12 27.24
CA ARG A 429 16.39 -13.78 26.17
C ARG A 429 15.59 -13.98 24.89
N GLN A 430 14.27 -14.07 25.02
CA GLN A 430 13.33 -14.42 23.95
C GLN A 430 12.47 -13.19 23.63
N PRO A 431 12.89 -12.32 22.67
CA PRO A 431 12.36 -10.97 22.49
C PRO A 431 10.93 -10.87 21.94
N LEU A 432 10.18 -11.98 21.89
CA LEU A 432 8.76 -11.99 21.52
C LEU A 432 7.84 -12.20 22.72
N PHE A 433 8.38 -12.39 23.92
CA PHE A 433 7.60 -12.62 25.14
C PHE A 433 7.79 -11.49 26.13
N GLU A 434 6.71 -11.13 26.81
CA GLU A 434 6.71 -10.15 27.89
C GLU A 434 6.52 -10.83 29.24
N PHE A 435 6.78 -10.11 30.33
CA PHE A 435 6.55 -10.61 31.69
C PHE A 435 5.11 -11.11 31.88
N ALA A 436 4.14 -10.40 31.30
CA ALA A 436 2.72 -10.77 31.37
C ALA A 436 2.40 -12.14 30.75
N ASP A 437 3.23 -12.64 29.83
CA ASP A 437 3.02 -13.94 29.19
C ASP A 437 3.47 -15.11 30.06
N CYS A 438 4.21 -14.84 31.14
CA CYS A 438 4.66 -15.84 32.12
C CYS A 438 3.64 -16.12 33.22
N LEU A 439 2.63 -15.25 33.38
CA LEU A 439 1.62 -15.36 34.43
C LEU A 439 0.70 -16.57 34.20
N GLU A 440 0.00 -17.00 35.24
CA GLU A 440 -1.00 -18.09 35.18
C GLU A 440 -0.46 -19.43 34.64
N GLY A 441 0.82 -19.72 34.91
CA GLY A 441 1.48 -20.96 34.45
C GLY A 441 2.11 -20.87 33.06
N GLY A 442 2.08 -19.68 32.45
CA GLY A 442 2.74 -19.38 31.18
C GLY A 442 1.89 -19.70 29.96
N LYS A 443 1.81 -18.76 29.02
CA LYS A 443 1.11 -18.96 27.75
C LYS A 443 1.87 -19.92 26.82
N PRO A 444 1.20 -20.61 25.88
CA PRO A 444 1.87 -21.42 24.86
C PRO A 444 2.83 -20.57 23.99
N LYS A 445 4.09 -20.97 23.87
CA LYS A 445 5.13 -20.16 23.19
C LYS A 445 4.81 -19.88 21.73
N ALA A 446 4.43 -20.90 20.96
CA ALA A 446 4.21 -20.76 19.52
C ALA A 446 3.11 -19.73 19.19
N GLU A 447 1.97 -19.83 19.88
CA GLU A 447 0.84 -18.90 19.70
C GLU A 447 1.17 -17.49 20.18
N CYS A 448 1.88 -17.38 21.31
CA CYS A 448 2.31 -16.12 21.87
C CYS A 448 3.29 -15.40 20.93
N ALA A 449 4.26 -16.12 20.36
CA ALA A 449 5.22 -15.59 19.40
C ALA A 449 4.52 -15.07 18.13
N ALA A 450 3.56 -15.83 17.60
CA ALA A 450 2.77 -15.41 16.44
C ALA A 450 1.93 -14.14 16.73
N ALA A 451 1.33 -14.05 17.93
CA ALA A 451 0.60 -12.86 18.36
C ALA A 451 1.52 -11.65 18.51
N ALA A 452 2.72 -11.82 19.07
CA ALA A 452 3.71 -10.77 19.20
C ALA A 452 4.17 -10.23 17.84
N LEU A 453 4.39 -11.10 16.84
CA LEU A 453 4.72 -10.63 15.47
C LEU A 453 3.60 -9.76 14.88
N ARG A 454 2.33 -10.13 15.06
CA ARG A 454 1.19 -9.32 14.57
C ARG A 454 1.07 -7.98 15.28
N LYS A 455 1.50 -7.88 16.54
CA LYS A 455 1.61 -6.60 17.26
C LYS A 455 2.73 -5.72 16.70
N ILE A 456 3.86 -6.32 16.32
CA ILE A 456 5.00 -5.62 15.71
C ILE A 456 4.63 -5.12 14.31
N TYR A 457 4.05 -5.99 13.48
CA TYR A 457 3.67 -5.67 12.12
C TYR A 457 2.33 -6.34 11.75
N PRO A 458 1.21 -5.60 11.68
CA PRO A 458 -0.12 -6.17 11.43
C PRO A 458 -0.28 -6.91 10.10
N GLY A 459 0.55 -6.58 9.09
CA GLY A 459 0.50 -7.21 7.77
C GLY A 459 1.15 -8.61 7.70
N VAL A 460 1.72 -9.13 8.80
CA VAL A 460 2.30 -10.48 8.84
C VAL A 460 1.21 -11.55 9.00
N ASN A 461 1.25 -12.57 8.15
CA ASN A 461 0.53 -13.82 8.33
C ASN A 461 1.34 -14.75 9.26
N ALA A 462 1.29 -14.46 10.55
CA ALA A 462 1.95 -15.27 11.58
C ALA A 462 0.99 -16.31 12.19
N LYS A 463 1.40 -17.57 12.27
CA LYS A 463 0.68 -18.68 12.92
C LYS A 463 1.55 -19.37 13.96
N GLY A 464 0.95 -19.92 15.00
CA GLY A 464 1.64 -20.67 16.05
C GLY A 464 0.89 -21.96 16.32
N LEU A 465 1.61 -23.07 16.37
CA LEU A 465 1.05 -24.39 16.67
C LEU A 465 1.79 -25.01 17.85
N LYS A 466 1.02 -25.39 18.87
CA LYS A 466 1.52 -26.23 19.96
C LYS A 466 1.60 -27.67 19.48
N LEU A 467 2.80 -28.13 19.15
CA LEU A 467 3.05 -29.46 18.60
C LEU A 467 4.35 -30.01 19.20
N SER A 468 4.32 -31.26 19.65
CA SER A 468 5.53 -31.98 20.08
C SER A 468 6.11 -32.73 18.89
N ILE A 469 7.44 -32.70 18.77
CA ILE A 469 8.17 -33.43 17.72
C ILE A 469 8.73 -34.70 18.37
N PRO A 470 8.30 -35.90 17.93
CA PRO A 470 8.86 -37.16 18.43
C PRO A 470 10.38 -37.24 18.19
N MET A 471 11.09 -37.81 19.16
CA MET A 471 12.55 -37.82 19.20
C MET A 471 13.08 -39.26 19.22
N PRO A 472 14.13 -39.58 18.45
CA PRO A 472 14.88 -40.83 18.60
C PRO A 472 15.38 -41.02 20.04
N GLY A 473 15.36 -42.26 20.53
CA GLY A 473 15.75 -42.59 21.92
C GLY A 473 14.67 -42.35 22.98
N HIS A 474 13.52 -41.80 22.60
CA HIS A 474 12.37 -41.60 23.49
C HIS A 474 11.16 -42.38 22.97
N PRO A 475 10.95 -43.62 23.45
CA PRO A 475 9.86 -44.47 22.97
C PRO A 475 8.51 -43.81 23.21
N VAL A 476 7.69 -43.72 22.15
CA VAL A 476 6.29 -43.33 22.29
C VAL A 476 5.58 -44.43 23.10
N PRO A 477 4.88 -44.10 24.21
CA PRO A 477 4.20 -45.10 25.02
C PRO A 477 3.31 -46.00 24.15
N PRO A 478 3.31 -47.33 24.34
CA PRO A 478 2.57 -48.26 23.49
C PRO A 478 1.05 -48.22 23.73
N THR A 479 0.54 -47.16 24.36
CA THR A 479 -0.90 -46.95 24.53
C THR A 479 -1.53 -46.49 23.20
N PRO A 480 -2.76 -46.97 22.87
CA PRO A 480 -3.43 -46.60 21.63
C PRO A 480 -3.54 -45.08 21.44
N ASP A 481 -3.85 -44.35 22.52
CA ASP A 481 -4.03 -42.90 22.49
C ASP A 481 -2.71 -42.16 22.22
N ALA A 482 -1.61 -42.58 22.85
CA ALA A 482 -0.30 -41.93 22.65
C ALA A 482 0.23 -42.16 21.23
N ARG A 483 0.07 -43.38 20.69
CA ARG A 483 0.44 -43.68 19.30
C ARG A 483 -0.43 -42.91 18.30
N ALA A 484 -1.75 -42.81 18.54
CA ALA A 484 -2.64 -42.04 17.68
C ALA A 484 -2.29 -40.54 17.70
N GLN A 485 -1.96 -39.99 18.86
CA GLN A 485 -1.54 -38.59 18.99
C GLN A 485 -0.19 -38.34 18.31
N ALA A 486 0.81 -39.20 18.52
CA ALA A 486 2.12 -39.08 17.85
C ALA A 486 1.99 -39.15 16.32
N LYS A 487 1.16 -40.05 15.80
CA LYS A 487 0.87 -40.15 14.36
C LYS A 487 0.22 -38.87 13.82
N LYS A 488 -0.72 -38.29 14.57
CA LYS A 488 -1.35 -37.01 14.22
C LYS A 488 -0.32 -35.88 14.21
N ASP A 489 0.59 -35.86 15.19
CA ASP A 489 1.62 -34.83 15.28
C ASP A 489 2.63 -34.93 14.14
N ILE A 490 3.04 -36.16 13.77
CA ILE A 490 3.87 -36.44 12.59
C ILE A 490 3.18 -35.95 11.32
N SER A 491 1.93 -36.34 11.09
CA SER A 491 1.18 -35.94 9.89
C SER A 491 1.01 -34.41 9.81
N THR A 492 0.80 -33.76 10.96
CA THR A 492 0.73 -32.30 11.03
C THR A 492 2.07 -31.65 10.69
N LEU A 493 3.17 -32.17 11.23
CA LEU A 493 4.52 -31.69 10.91
C LEU A 493 4.84 -31.87 9.42
N GLU A 494 4.50 -33.01 8.84
CA GLU A 494 4.68 -33.29 7.41
C GLU A 494 3.90 -32.31 6.53
N ALA A 495 2.63 -32.05 6.86
CA ALA A 495 1.79 -31.10 6.14
C ALA A 495 2.32 -29.66 6.26
N LEU A 496 2.85 -29.29 7.44
CA LEU A 496 3.51 -28.01 7.63
C LEU A 496 4.74 -27.91 6.72
N ILE A 497 5.63 -28.90 6.73
CA ILE A 497 6.82 -28.93 5.86
C ILE A 497 6.42 -28.84 4.39
N ASP A 498 5.36 -29.54 3.94
CA ASP A 498 4.88 -29.46 2.56
C ASP A 498 4.44 -28.04 2.17
N SER A 499 3.69 -27.38 3.06
CA SER A 499 3.11 -26.07 2.81
C SER A 499 4.08 -24.88 2.87
N HIS A 500 5.30 -25.09 3.39
CA HIS A 500 6.34 -24.07 3.56
C HIS A 500 7.52 -24.28 2.60
N ASP A 501 8.25 -23.21 2.30
CA ASP A 501 9.35 -23.20 1.33
C ASP A 501 10.70 -23.40 2.03
N ALA A 502 10.86 -22.76 3.20
CA ALA A 502 12.06 -22.83 4.04
C ALA A 502 11.72 -23.27 5.47
N VAL A 503 12.53 -24.17 6.01
CA VAL A 503 12.38 -24.73 7.36
C VAL A 503 13.60 -24.39 8.20
N PHE A 504 13.39 -23.73 9.33
CA PHE A 504 14.44 -23.45 10.31
C PHE A 504 14.39 -24.45 11.45
N LEU A 505 15.50 -25.12 11.71
CA LEU A 505 15.68 -26.03 12.85
C LEU A 505 16.32 -25.24 13.99
N LEU A 506 15.48 -24.77 14.92
CA LEU A 506 15.83 -23.86 16.02
C LEU A 506 15.52 -24.48 17.38
N MET A 507 15.59 -25.81 17.43
CA MET A 507 15.24 -26.63 18.57
C MET A 507 16.38 -26.67 19.57
N ASP A 508 16.06 -27.10 20.79
CA ASP A 508 16.95 -27.08 21.93
C ASP A 508 17.74 -28.37 22.13
N SER A 509 17.39 -29.46 21.44
CA SER A 509 18.07 -30.75 21.53
C SER A 509 18.45 -31.29 20.15
N ARG A 510 19.44 -32.18 20.10
CA ARG A 510 19.88 -32.83 18.87
C ARG A 510 18.84 -33.82 18.31
N GLU A 511 18.24 -34.63 19.16
CA GLU A 511 17.31 -35.70 18.79
C GLU A 511 16.07 -35.12 18.11
N SER A 512 15.60 -33.98 18.63
CA SER A 512 14.44 -33.28 18.09
C SER A 512 14.64 -32.74 16.67
N ARG A 513 15.90 -32.50 16.25
CA ARG A 513 16.26 -32.09 14.88
C ARG A 513 16.19 -33.24 13.87
N TRP A 514 16.21 -34.51 14.32
CA TRP A 514 16.32 -35.68 13.44
C TRP A 514 15.12 -35.83 12.50
N LEU A 515 13.91 -35.89 13.04
CA LEU A 515 12.69 -36.11 12.26
C LEU A 515 12.48 -35.00 11.21
N PRO A 516 12.55 -33.70 11.56
CA PRO A 516 12.48 -32.63 10.56
C PRO A 516 13.58 -32.69 9.50
N THR A 517 14.81 -33.08 9.88
CA THR A 517 15.92 -33.21 8.93
C THR A 517 15.64 -34.27 7.88
N MET A 518 15.18 -35.45 8.31
CA MET A 518 14.82 -36.55 7.43
C MET A 518 13.66 -36.16 6.51
N LEU A 519 12.57 -35.61 7.07
CA LEU A 519 11.39 -35.20 6.29
C LEU A 519 11.75 -34.15 5.22
N CYS A 520 12.57 -33.16 5.57
CA CYS A 520 12.99 -32.14 4.61
C CYS A 520 13.93 -32.69 3.53
N ALA A 521 14.79 -33.67 3.86
CA ALA A 521 15.63 -34.37 2.89
C ALA A 521 14.80 -35.22 1.93
N ALA A 522 13.71 -35.84 2.41
CA ALA A 522 12.77 -36.60 1.59
C ALA A 522 11.93 -35.71 0.65
N LYS A 523 11.62 -34.48 1.10
CA LYS A 523 10.71 -33.53 0.42
C LYS A 523 11.40 -32.38 -0.31
N ASN A 524 12.74 -32.39 -0.39
CA ASN A 524 13.57 -31.36 -1.04
C ASN A 524 13.26 -29.93 -0.58
N LYS A 525 13.28 -29.69 0.74
CA LYS A 525 13.04 -28.37 1.32
C LYS A 525 14.34 -27.64 1.66
N ILE A 526 14.32 -26.31 1.61
CA ILE A 526 15.44 -25.49 2.09
C ILE A 526 15.46 -25.58 3.61
N VAL A 527 16.55 -26.10 4.18
CA VAL A 527 16.69 -26.25 5.64
C VAL A 527 17.84 -25.41 6.15
N LEU A 528 17.57 -24.60 7.16
CA LEU A 528 18.55 -23.81 7.88
C LEU A 528 18.60 -24.31 9.33
N ASN A 529 19.70 -24.94 9.72
CA ASN A 529 19.92 -25.38 11.08
C ASN A 529 20.76 -24.35 11.84
N ALA A 530 20.28 -23.95 13.02
CA ALA A 530 21.05 -23.15 13.96
C ALA A 530 21.14 -23.86 15.32
N ALA A 531 22.35 -23.97 15.83
CA ALA A 531 22.69 -24.61 17.10
C ALA A 531 23.62 -23.71 17.92
N LEU A 532 23.51 -23.79 19.25
CA LEU A 532 24.24 -22.95 20.18
C LEU A 532 25.01 -23.80 21.19
N GLY A 533 26.28 -23.46 21.39
CA GLY A 533 27.06 -23.85 22.57
C GLY A 533 27.14 -22.71 23.57
N PHE A 534 28.02 -22.84 24.58
CA PHE A 534 28.22 -21.80 25.59
C PHE A 534 28.79 -20.49 25.00
N ASP A 535 29.88 -20.59 24.23
CA ASP A 535 30.59 -19.49 23.58
C ASP A 535 30.69 -19.64 22.04
N THR A 536 30.09 -20.68 21.49
CA THR A 536 30.11 -21.02 20.05
C THR A 536 28.72 -21.13 19.45
N TYR A 537 28.62 -20.96 18.14
CA TYR A 537 27.39 -21.24 17.39
C TYR A 537 27.70 -21.94 16.06
N LEU A 538 26.72 -22.70 15.57
CA LEU A 538 26.74 -23.32 14.26
C LEU A 538 25.48 -22.91 13.49
N VAL A 539 25.67 -22.34 12.32
CA VAL A 539 24.60 -22.11 11.34
C VAL A 539 24.96 -22.87 10.08
N MET A 540 24.05 -23.70 9.56
CA MET A 540 24.29 -24.42 8.32
C MET A 540 23.02 -24.58 7.51
N ARG A 541 23.16 -24.65 6.20
CA ARG A 541 22.09 -25.11 5.30
C ARG A 541 22.28 -26.58 4.98
N HIS A 542 21.20 -27.35 4.87
CA HIS A 542 21.32 -28.73 4.39
C HIS A 542 21.46 -28.77 2.86
N GLY A 543 21.99 -29.87 2.34
CA GLY A 543 21.94 -30.15 0.90
C GLY A 543 20.52 -30.41 0.41
N ALA A 544 20.35 -30.36 -0.92
CA ALA A 544 19.10 -30.69 -1.62
C ALA A 544 18.57 -32.09 -1.28
N GLY A 545 17.36 -32.42 -1.74
CA GLY A 545 16.75 -33.73 -1.49
C GLY A 545 17.56 -34.90 -2.03
N VAL A 546 17.36 -36.10 -1.47
CA VAL A 546 18.21 -37.27 -1.81
C VAL A 546 18.05 -37.72 -3.27
N GLU A 547 16.89 -37.52 -3.88
CA GLU A 547 16.66 -37.82 -5.31
C GLU A 547 17.26 -36.79 -6.27
N GLN A 548 17.63 -35.61 -5.77
CA GLN A 548 18.29 -34.55 -6.54
C GLN A 548 19.80 -34.81 -6.58
N GLY A 549 20.20 -36.05 -6.90
CA GLY A 549 21.57 -36.57 -6.81
C GLY A 549 22.63 -35.67 -7.47
N SER A 550 23.91 -36.01 -7.29
CA SER A 550 25.02 -35.24 -7.85
C SER A 550 24.84 -35.00 -9.36
N VAL A 551 24.42 -33.79 -9.74
CA VAL A 551 24.21 -33.43 -11.14
C VAL A 551 25.56 -33.15 -11.78
N ALA A 552 25.97 -33.97 -12.74
CA ALA A 552 27.14 -33.73 -13.57
C ALA A 552 26.79 -32.72 -14.68
N GLU A 553 26.82 -31.43 -14.38
CA GLU A 553 26.83 -30.39 -15.41
C GLU A 553 28.29 -30.09 -15.79
N GLY A 554 28.64 -30.32 -17.06
CA GLY A 554 29.94 -29.90 -17.61
C GLY A 554 31.17 -30.68 -17.15
N GLY A 555 31.02 -31.89 -16.61
CA GLY A 555 32.15 -32.77 -16.23
C GLY A 555 32.71 -32.54 -14.83
N VAL A 556 32.07 -31.71 -13.99
CA VAL A 556 32.39 -31.56 -12.57
C VAL A 556 31.30 -32.23 -11.73
N GLU A 557 31.67 -33.23 -10.93
CA GLU A 557 30.74 -33.96 -10.06
C GLU A 557 30.31 -33.06 -8.88
N ARG A 558 29.09 -32.53 -8.91
CA ARG A 558 28.54 -31.75 -7.80
C ARG A 558 28.11 -32.65 -6.64
N LYS A 559 28.98 -32.81 -5.64
CA LYS A 559 28.63 -33.55 -4.42
C LYS A 559 27.56 -32.81 -3.61
N ARG A 560 26.51 -33.54 -3.24
CA ARG A 560 25.43 -33.06 -2.36
C ARG A 560 26.02 -32.62 -1.01
N LEU A 561 25.53 -31.51 -0.46
CA LEU A 561 25.96 -31.04 0.86
C LEU A 561 25.36 -31.90 1.98
N GLY A 562 26.14 -32.07 3.06
CA GLY A 562 25.70 -32.79 4.24
C GLY A 562 24.57 -32.11 5.01
N CYS A 563 23.87 -32.88 5.85
CA CYS A 563 23.00 -32.33 6.88
C CYS A 563 23.74 -32.25 8.22
N TYR A 564 23.04 -31.78 9.25
CA TYR A 564 23.55 -31.71 10.63
C TYR A 564 24.16 -33.04 11.14
N PHE A 565 23.63 -34.19 10.71
CA PHE A 565 24.03 -35.53 11.14
C PHE A 565 25.08 -36.20 10.25
N CYS A 566 25.57 -35.55 9.17
CA CYS A 566 26.53 -36.19 8.26
C CYS A 566 27.95 -36.25 8.82
N ASN A 567 28.32 -35.32 9.71
CA ASN A 567 29.68 -35.21 10.23
C ASN A 567 29.88 -35.98 11.55
N ASP A 568 28.93 -36.83 11.94
CA ASP A 568 28.99 -37.58 13.20
C ASP A 568 28.76 -39.08 12.93
N ILE A 569 29.58 -39.91 13.58
CA ILE A 569 29.60 -41.38 13.44
C ILE A 569 28.65 -42.03 14.46
N VAL A 570 28.00 -41.23 15.34
CA VAL A 570 27.08 -41.72 16.37
C VAL A 570 25.64 -41.30 16.06
N ALA A 571 24.69 -42.26 16.12
CA ALA A 571 23.27 -41.97 15.99
C ALA A 571 22.76 -41.08 17.14
N PRO A 572 21.72 -40.25 16.92
CA PRO A 572 21.05 -39.56 18.01
C PRO A 572 20.41 -40.59 18.97
N ALA A 573 20.97 -40.74 20.16
CA ALA A 573 20.44 -41.47 21.31
C ALA A 573 20.13 -40.48 22.46
N ASP A 574 19.50 -40.93 23.56
CA ASP A 574 19.11 -40.08 24.71
C ASP A 574 20.30 -39.27 25.25
N SER A 575 20.44 -38.03 24.78
CA SER A 575 21.50 -37.13 25.19
C SER A 575 21.04 -36.18 26.28
N LEU A 576 19.85 -36.33 26.88
CA LEU A 576 19.43 -35.49 28.02
C LEU A 576 20.28 -35.74 29.28
N ARG A 577 21.16 -36.75 29.26
CA ARG A 577 22.00 -37.14 30.40
C ARG A 577 23.48 -36.73 30.33
N ASP A 578 24.15 -36.56 29.16
CA ASP A 578 25.64 -36.54 29.14
C ASP A 578 26.48 -35.72 28.08
N ARG A 579 26.04 -34.61 27.41
CA ARG A 579 26.94 -33.84 26.46
C ARG A 579 26.71 -32.32 26.35
N THR A 580 27.75 -31.49 26.19
CA THR A 580 27.67 -30.01 26.30
C THR A 580 27.16 -29.21 25.09
N LEU A 581 27.35 -29.66 23.84
CA LEU A 581 26.89 -28.94 22.64
C LEU A 581 25.43 -29.31 22.35
N ASP A 582 24.55 -28.33 22.18
CA ASP A 582 23.09 -28.53 22.01
C ASP A 582 22.33 -29.02 23.28
N GLN A 583 22.90 -29.02 24.51
CA GLN A 583 22.16 -29.45 25.71
C GLN A 583 21.46 -28.33 26.50
N MET A 584 21.87 -27.07 26.38
CA MET A 584 21.30 -26.00 27.21
C MET A 584 21.28 -24.65 26.48
N CYS A 585 20.28 -24.42 25.62
CA CYS A 585 19.97 -23.09 25.08
C CYS A 585 19.70 -22.01 26.17
N THR A 586 19.64 -22.41 27.44
CA THR A 586 19.53 -21.57 28.64
C THR A 586 20.88 -21.15 29.23
N VAL A 587 21.99 -21.84 28.94
CA VAL A 587 23.33 -21.54 29.46
C VAL A 587 24.26 -21.17 28.31
N THR A 588 23.86 -20.15 27.55
CA THR A 588 24.64 -19.60 26.43
C THR A 588 24.90 -18.11 26.67
N ARG A 589 26.05 -17.59 26.22
CA ARG A 589 26.28 -16.14 26.24
C ARG A 589 25.16 -15.42 25.46
N PRO A 590 24.45 -14.42 26.03
CA PRO A 590 23.25 -13.84 25.41
C PRO A 590 23.46 -13.25 24.00
N GLY A 591 24.67 -12.79 23.68
CA GLY A 591 25.00 -12.24 22.37
C GLY A 591 25.09 -13.27 21.23
N LEU A 592 25.17 -14.57 21.52
CA LEU A 592 25.30 -15.61 20.48
C LEU A 592 24.03 -15.79 19.66
N ALA A 593 22.88 -15.87 20.32
CA ALA A 593 21.62 -16.18 19.66
C ALA A 593 21.22 -15.13 18.60
N PRO A 594 21.36 -13.81 18.84
CA PRO A 594 21.17 -12.81 17.80
C PRO A 594 22.11 -12.97 16.61
N ILE A 595 23.40 -13.27 16.84
CA ILE A 595 24.40 -13.44 15.78
C ILE A 595 24.07 -14.68 14.93
N ALA A 596 23.78 -15.81 15.57
CA ALA A 596 23.40 -17.03 14.89
C ALA A 596 22.09 -16.87 14.11
N ALA A 597 21.09 -16.22 14.71
CA ALA A 597 19.80 -15.95 14.06
C ALA A 597 19.96 -15.04 12.83
N ALA A 598 20.72 -13.95 12.95
CA ALA A 598 21.01 -13.06 11.82
C ALA A 598 21.73 -13.83 10.71
N SER A 599 22.77 -14.59 11.05
CA SER A 599 23.52 -15.39 10.08
C SER A 599 22.65 -16.41 9.35
N ALA A 600 21.70 -17.05 10.05
CA ALA A 600 20.77 -18.01 9.45
C ALA A 600 19.79 -17.35 8.46
N VAL A 601 19.29 -16.15 8.80
CA VAL A 601 18.39 -15.39 7.94
C VAL A 601 19.12 -14.84 6.72
N GLU A 602 20.30 -14.24 6.89
CA GLU A 602 21.12 -13.77 5.78
C GLU A 602 21.53 -14.91 4.84
N LEU A 603 21.80 -16.10 5.39
CA LEU A 603 22.07 -17.29 4.59
C LEU A 603 20.85 -17.71 3.77
N LEU A 604 19.64 -17.71 4.35
CA LEU A 604 18.42 -17.98 3.60
C LEU A 604 18.23 -16.97 2.46
N VAL A 605 18.33 -15.67 2.75
CA VAL A 605 18.14 -14.64 1.73
C VAL A 605 19.19 -14.80 0.63
N SER A 606 20.44 -15.08 0.97
CA SER A 606 21.51 -15.33 -0.01
C SER A 606 21.22 -16.56 -0.88
N VAL A 607 20.69 -17.65 -0.31
CA VAL A 607 20.22 -18.83 -1.06
C VAL A 607 19.11 -18.44 -2.04
N LEU A 608 18.11 -17.67 -1.60
CA LEU A 608 16.98 -17.25 -2.43
C LEU A 608 17.39 -16.31 -3.57
N GLN A 609 18.44 -15.50 -3.38
CA GLN A 609 18.97 -14.62 -4.42
C GLN A 609 19.94 -15.33 -5.38
N HIS A 610 20.45 -16.50 -5.02
CA HIS A 610 21.38 -17.24 -5.86
C HIS A 610 20.62 -17.96 -7.00
N LYS A 611 21.15 -17.91 -8.22
CA LYS A 611 20.50 -18.52 -9.40
C LYS A 611 20.20 -20.01 -9.25
N GLU A 612 21.08 -20.72 -8.56
CA GLU A 612 20.96 -22.17 -8.31
C GLU A 612 20.19 -22.53 -7.02
N GLY A 613 19.75 -21.53 -6.24
CA GLY A 613 18.96 -21.75 -5.03
C GLY A 613 19.59 -22.76 -4.07
N ILE A 614 18.83 -23.80 -3.71
CA ILE A 614 19.27 -24.89 -2.82
C ILE A 614 20.52 -25.65 -3.34
N HIS A 615 20.77 -25.61 -4.66
CA HIS A 615 21.91 -26.25 -5.31
C HIS A 615 23.16 -25.38 -5.39
N ALA A 616 23.11 -24.15 -4.86
CA ALA A 616 24.27 -23.25 -4.87
C ALA A 616 25.51 -23.93 -4.29
N ALA A 617 26.63 -23.85 -5.01
CA ALA A 617 27.91 -24.35 -4.52
C ALA A 617 28.44 -23.49 -3.36
N PRO A 618 29.03 -24.09 -2.31
CA PRO A 618 29.67 -23.33 -1.25
C PRO A 618 30.94 -22.64 -1.78
N PRO A 619 31.35 -21.51 -1.18
CA PRO A 619 32.60 -20.84 -1.56
C PRO A 619 33.80 -21.77 -1.29
N PRO A 620 34.89 -21.64 -2.07
CA PRO A 620 36.12 -22.39 -1.82
C PRO A 620 36.65 -22.07 -0.41
N LEU A 621 37.09 -23.11 0.30
CA LEU A 621 37.69 -22.96 1.62
C LEU A 621 38.99 -22.13 1.50
N PRO A 622 39.25 -21.20 2.42
CA PRO A 622 40.52 -20.46 2.42
C PRO A 622 41.67 -21.44 2.67
N THR A 623 42.45 -21.74 1.64
CA THR A 623 43.67 -22.54 1.74
C THR A 623 44.76 -21.72 2.43
N SER A 624 45.36 -22.27 3.48
CA SER A 624 46.45 -21.67 4.26
C SER A 624 47.81 -21.61 3.51
N SER A 625 47.83 -21.60 2.17
CA SER A 625 49.04 -21.71 1.36
C SER A 625 49.14 -20.66 0.25
N SER A 626 49.04 -19.37 0.60
CA SER A 626 49.56 -18.29 -0.24
C SER A 626 50.36 -17.27 0.56
N SER A 627 51.37 -17.75 1.27
CA SER A 627 52.57 -16.98 1.61
C SER A 627 53.49 -16.92 0.39
N GLY A 628 53.12 -16.08 -0.60
CA GLY A 628 53.96 -15.75 -1.75
C GLY A 628 53.86 -14.25 -2.00
N GLY A 629 54.92 -13.52 -1.65
CA GLY A 629 54.91 -12.06 -1.54
C GLY A 629 54.75 -11.28 -2.85
N GLY A 630 54.38 -10.00 -2.68
CA GLY A 630 54.37 -8.98 -3.72
C GLY A 630 53.50 -7.80 -3.30
N GLY A 631 54.10 -6.82 -2.63
CA GLY A 631 53.39 -5.62 -2.19
C GLY A 631 53.00 -4.69 -3.35
N GLY A 632 51.99 -3.86 -3.11
CA GLY A 632 51.72 -2.63 -3.87
C GLY A 632 50.27 -2.44 -4.28
N GLY A 633 49.68 -1.33 -3.82
CA GLY A 633 48.54 -0.69 -4.49
C GLY A 633 47.19 -0.86 -3.81
N GLY A 634 46.77 0.19 -3.08
CA GLY A 634 45.43 0.28 -2.53
C GLY A 634 44.35 0.56 -3.58
N GLY A 635 43.10 0.34 -3.15
CA GLY A 635 41.88 0.89 -3.73
C GLY A 635 41.30 0.12 -4.93
N GLY A 636 40.19 -0.59 -4.72
CA GLY A 636 39.25 -0.94 -5.81
C GLY A 636 38.94 -2.41 -6.08
N GLY A 637 38.86 -3.28 -5.06
CA GLY A 637 38.75 -4.74 -5.27
C GLY A 637 37.42 -5.44 -4.91
N ASN A 638 36.35 -4.77 -4.48
CA ASN A 638 35.17 -5.47 -3.94
C ASN A 638 34.24 -6.12 -4.98
N ASN A 639 34.46 -5.93 -6.29
CA ASN A 639 33.58 -6.46 -7.33
C ASN A 639 33.99 -7.82 -7.93
N SER A 640 35.18 -8.36 -7.67
CA SER A 640 35.59 -9.64 -8.30
C SER A 640 35.19 -10.90 -7.52
N ALA A 641 34.98 -10.80 -6.19
CA ALA A 641 34.56 -11.95 -5.37
C ALA A 641 33.05 -12.22 -5.45
N ALA A 642 32.22 -11.18 -5.66
CA ALA A 642 30.78 -11.35 -5.89
C ALA A 642 30.48 -11.96 -7.28
N ALA A 643 31.36 -11.73 -8.26
CA ALA A 643 31.22 -12.29 -9.60
C ALA A 643 31.48 -13.81 -9.65
N SER A 644 32.28 -14.36 -8.73
CA SER A 644 32.59 -15.79 -8.67
C SER A 644 31.60 -16.62 -7.84
N SER A 645 30.79 -15.99 -6.98
CA SER A 645 29.86 -16.67 -6.07
C SER A 645 28.39 -16.71 -6.51
N GLY A 646 28.07 -16.23 -7.71
CA GLY A 646 26.76 -16.42 -8.38
C GLY A 646 25.53 -15.71 -7.77
N GLY A 647 25.63 -15.11 -6.58
CA GLY A 647 24.54 -14.45 -5.86
C GLY A 647 24.79 -12.96 -5.60
N VAL A 648 23.72 -12.14 -5.68
CA VAL A 648 23.79 -10.67 -5.54
C VAL A 648 24.24 -10.23 -4.13
N LEU A 649 23.96 -11.05 -3.11
CA LEU A 649 24.33 -10.80 -1.71
C LEU A 649 25.68 -11.40 -1.30
N GLY A 650 26.43 -12.00 -2.23
CA GLY A 650 27.74 -12.60 -1.99
C GLY A 650 27.71 -14.14 -1.94
N ALA A 651 28.51 -14.70 -1.05
CA ALA A 651 28.73 -16.15 -0.98
C ALA A 651 27.63 -16.90 -0.22
N VAL A 652 27.39 -18.15 -0.59
CA VAL A 652 26.38 -19.02 0.02
C VAL A 652 27.06 -20.20 0.75
N PRO A 653 27.61 -20.00 1.96
CA PRO A 653 28.34 -21.03 2.69
C PRO A 653 27.47 -22.26 3.02
N HIS A 654 28.13 -23.40 3.22
CA HIS A 654 27.47 -24.59 3.74
C HIS A 654 27.31 -24.49 5.26
N GLN A 655 28.41 -24.37 6.00
CA GLN A 655 28.43 -24.20 7.46
C GLN A 655 29.20 -22.94 7.87
N ILE A 656 28.68 -22.24 8.87
CA ILE A 656 29.29 -21.10 9.53
C ILE A 656 29.42 -21.48 11.01
N ARG A 657 30.66 -21.60 11.49
CA ARG A 657 30.96 -21.80 12.92
C ARG A 657 31.57 -20.54 13.49
N GLY A 658 30.93 -19.95 14.48
CA GLY A 658 31.45 -18.77 15.16
C GLY A 658 31.92 -19.06 16.57
N PHE A 659 33.00 -18.40 16.96
CA PHE A 659 33.62 -18.50 18.28
C PHE A 659 33.67 -17.11 18.90
N LEU A 660 32.85 -16.84 19.91
CA LEU A 660 32.73 -15.52 20.52
C LEU A 660 33.87 -15.22 21.50
N SER A 661 34.62 -16.23 21.93
CA SER A 661 35.88 -16.06 22.68
C SER A 661 36.95 -15.41 21.82
N ALA A 662 37.07 -15.81 20.55
CA ALA A 662 38.05 -15.27 19.60
C ALA A 662 37.48 -14.20 18.64
N PHE A 663 36.17 -13.93 18.68
CA PHE A 663 35.45 -13.12 17.69
C PHE A 663 35.74 -13.53 16.24
N SER A 664 35.87 -14.84 16.00
CA SER A 664 36.19 -15.41 14.69
C SER A 664 35.02 -16.23 14.15
N SER A 665 34.92 -16.32 12.82
CA SER A 665 33.96 -17.18 12.12
C SER A 665 34.68 -18.01 11.06
N MET A 666 34.37 -19.30 11.00
CA MET A 666 34.98 -20.26 10.10
C MET A 666 33.91 -20.84 9.17
N LEU A 667 34.23 -20.91 7.88
CA LEU A 667 33.40 -21.58 6.89
C LEU A 667 33.86 -23.02 6.73
N ILE A 668 32.92 -23.97 6.77
CA ILE A 668 33.21 -25.39 6.64
C ILE A 668 32.26 -25.99 5.59
N VAL A 669 32.78 -26.95 4.82
CA VAL A 669 32.00 -27.71 3.84
C VAL A 669 32.12 -29.20 4.18
N GLY A 670 31.01 -29.83 4.57
CA GLY A 670 30.89 -31.30 4.66
C GLY A 670 30.09 -31.86 3.48
N PRO A 671 30.55 -32.91 2.79
CA PRO A 671 29.73 -33.62 1.81
C PRO A 671 28.62 -34.42 2.52
N ALA A 672 27.60 -34.83 1.76
CA ALA A 672 26.63 -35.81 2.24
C ALA A 672 27.33 -37.15 2.50
N TYR A 673 27.02 -37.75 3.64
CA TYR A 673 27.58 -39.04 4.03
C TYR A 673 26.60 -40.16 3.71
N ASP A 674 27.08 -41.20 3.00
CA ASP A 674 26.23 -42.28 2.49
C ASP A 674 25.59 -43.11 3.61
N ARG A 675 26.23 -43.20 4.78
CA ARG A 675 25.69 -43.89 5.97
C ARG A 675 25.10 -42.91 7.00
N CYS A 676 24.74 -41.69 6.60
CA CYS A 676 24.13 -40.73 7.52
C CYS A 676 22.79 -41.24 8.07
N THR A 677 22.61 -41.18 9.39
CA THR A 677 21.39 -41.63 10.11
C THR A 677 20.14 -40.80 9.84
N ALA A 678 20.25 -39.66 9.15
CA ALA A 678 19.12 -38.77 8.87
C ALA A 678 18.86 -38.54 7.36
N CYS A 679 19.90 -38.38 6.55
CA CYS A 679 19.74 -37.98 5.13
C CYS A 679 20.39 -38.93 4.11
N SER A 680 20.76 -40.14 4.51
CA SER A 680 21.17 -41.18 3.57
C SER A 680 20.00 -41.65 2.71
N SER A 681 20.30 -42.22 1.55
CA SER A 681 19.31 -42.86 0.68
C SER A 681 18.59 -44.01 1.37
N ALA A 682 19.31 -44.82 2.16
CA ALA A 682 18.75 -45.92 2.94
C ALA A 682 17.64 -45.43 3.90
N VAL A 683 17.91 -44.36 4.66
CA VAL A 683 16.94 -43.81 5.62
C VAL A 683 15.72 -43.21 4.92
N VAL A 684 15.93 -42.42 3.86
CA VAL A 684 14.82 -41.80 3.12
C VAL A 684 13.96 -42.83 2.40
N GLN A 685 14.56 -43.88 1.85
CA GLN A 685 13.82 -44.98 1.22
C GLN A 685 13.03 -45.78 2.26
N ALA A 686 13.63 -46.10 3.41
CA ALA A 686 12.94 -46.81 4.48
C ALA A 686 11.73 -46.02 5.03
N TYR A 687 11.84 -44.70 5.14
CA TYR A 687 10.70 -43.85 5.50
C TYR A 687 9.60 -43.87 4.42
N ARG A 688 9.96 -43.85 3.13
CA ARG A 688 8.97 -43.88 2.04
C ARG A 688 8.23 -45.22 1.93
N GLU A 689 8.90 -46.32 2.23
CA GLU A 689 8.33 -47.67 2.18
C GLU A 689 7.58 -48.02 3.47
N GLY A 690 8.17 -47.71 4.64
CA GLY A 690 7.64 -48.07 5.95
C GLY A 690 6.75 -47.01 6.61
N GLY A 691 6.78 -45.76 6.15
CA GLY A 691 6.00 -44.65 6.69
C GLY A 691 6.10 -44.53 8.20
N ASP A 692 4.95 -44.47 8.87
CA ASP A 692 4.85 -44.35 10.34
C ASP A 692 5.57 -45.48 11.08
N GLN A 693 5.59 -46.71 10.53
CA GLN A 693 6.19 -47.85 11.21
C GLN A 693 7.69 -47.66 11.38
N MET A 694 8.39 -47.25 10.31
CA MET A 694 9.82 -46.93 10.36
C MET A 694 10.12 -45.83 11.37
N LEU A 695 9.25 -44.81 11.47
CA LEU A 695 9.40 -43.74 12.45
C LEU A 695 9.27 -44.26 13.89
N PHE A 696 8.26 -45.08 14.18
CA PHE A 696 8.08 -45.64 15.52
C PHE A 696 9.24 -46.57 15.91
N ASP A 697 9.76 -47.35 14.97
CA ASP A 697 10.94 -48.19 15.18
C ASP A 697 12.16 -47.31 15.47
N ALA A 698 12.37 -46.23 14.71
CA ALA A 698 13.45 -45.27 14.96
C ALA A 698 13.34 -44.53 16.30
N PHE A 699 12.13 -44.31 16.83
CA PHE A 699 11.95 -43.69 18.15
C PHE A 699 12.13 -44.67 19.31
N GLY A 700 11.76 -45.93 19.11
CA GLY A 700 11.66 -46.94 20.17
C GLY A 700 12.85 -47.88 20.29
N GLU A 701 13.51 -48.20 19.18
CA GLU A 701 14.57 -49.21 19.13
C GLU A 701 15.97 -48.60 19.15
N GLU A 702 16.74 -48.94 20.19
CA GLU A 702 18.13 -48.51 20.30
C GLU A 702 18.99 -49.14 19.19
N GLY A 703 19.79 -48.31 18.51
CA GLY A 703 20.66 -48.75 17.41
C GLY A 703 19.93 -49.08 16.10
N TYR A 704 18.60 -48.90 15.99
CA TYR A 704 17.86 -49.15 14.74
C TYR A 704 18.41 -48.35 13.56
N LEU A 705 18.65 -47.05 13.76
CA LEU A 705 19.19 -46.18 12.72
C LEU A 705 20.62 -46.55 12.30
N GLU A 706 21.42 -47.09 13.23
CA GLU A 706 22.80 -47.53 12.95
C GLU A 706 22.80 -48.80 12.09
N LYS A 707 21.92 -49.76 12.42
CA LYS A 707 21.69 -50.97 11.62
C LYS A 707 21.16 -50.65 10.23
N LEU A 708 20.21 -49.72 10.13
CA LEU A 708 19.60 -49.32 8.86
C LEU A 708 20.63 -48.69 7.90
N THR A 709 21.61 -47.98 8.44
CA THR A 709 22.63 -47.28 7.65
C THR A 709 23.93 -48.06 7.47
N GLY A 710 24.08 -49.20 8.14
CA GLY A 710 25.33 -49.98 8.16
C GLY A 710 26.45 -49.31 8.95
N LEU A 711 26.11 -48.36 9.84
CA LEU A 711 27.05 -47.75 10.79
C LEU A 711 27.48 -48.75 11.87
N ASP A 712 26.60 -49.66 12.26
CA ASP A 712 26.87 -50.76 13.17
C ASP A 712 28.02 -51.65 12.68
N LYS A 713 28.01 -52.00 11.39
CA LYS A 713 29.08 -52.79 10.76
C LYS A 713 30.39 -52.02 10.69
N LEU A 714 30.33 -50.71 10.42
CA LEU A 714 31.53 -49.86 10.39
C LEU A 714 32.18 -49.76 11.78
N LYS A 715 31.37 -49.62 12.84
CA LYS A 715 31.86 -49.62 14.21
C LYS A 715 32.50 -50.96 14.55
N ALA A 716 31.83 -52.07 14.26
CA ALA A 716 32.39 -53.41 14.50
C ALA A 716 33.69 -53.67 13.71
N GLU A 717 33.79 -53.20 12.47
CA GLU A 717 35.03 -53.27 11.68
C GLU A 717 36.15 -52.40 12.28
N THR A 718 35.81 -51.23 12.81
CA THR A 718 36.78 -50.31 13.44
C THR A 718 37.26 -50.83 14.79
N ASP A 719 36.34 -51.34 15.61
CA ASP A 719 36.63 -51.93 16.92
C ASP A 719 37.48 -53.19 16.74
N GLY A 720 37.19 -54.03 15.73
CA GLY A 720 38.01 -55.20 15.40
C GLY A 720 39.42 -54.85 14.90
N LEU A 721 39.60 -53.74 14.19
CA LEU A 721 40.92 -53.25 13.78
C LEU A 721 41.71 -52.64 14.94
N LEU A 722 41.04 -51.99 15.89
CA LEU A 722 41.67 -51.47 17.11
C LEU A 722 42.10 -52.60 18.05
N ASP A 723 41.30 -53.66 18.16
CA ASP A 723 41.67 -54.87 18.91
C ASP A 723 42.86 -55.60 18.24
N GLU A 724 42.95 -55.59 16.90
CA GLU A 724 44.10 -56.15 16.17
C GLU A 724 45.36 -55.26 16.21
N GLU A 725 45.26 -53.94 16.30
CA GLU A 725 46.41 -53.02 16.43
C GLU A 725 46.98 -52.95 17.86
N LEU A 726 46.18 -53.22 18.89
CA LEU A 726 46.63 -53.27 20.29
C LEU A 726 47.39 -54.56 20.65
N ASP A 727 47.30 -55.61 19.83
CA ASP A 727 47.95 -56.91 20.06
C ASP A 727 49.39 -56.98 19.49
N TRP A 728 49.94 -55.86 18.99
CA TRP A 728 51.31 -55.77 18.46
C TRP A 728 52.32 -55.06 19.38
N ASP A 729 51.92 -54.62 20.58
CA ASP A 729 52.81 -53.92 21.53
C ASP A 729 53.05 -54.69 22.87
N GLU A 730 52.75 -56.00 22.93
CA GLU A 730 53.06 -56.86 24.10
C GLU A 730 54.08 -57.99 23.81
N GLU A 731 55.04 -57.78 22.91
CA GLU A 731 56.29 -58.56 22.89
C GLU A 731 57.48 -57.63 22.69
N ASP A 732 57.94 -56.99 23.79
CA ASP A 732 59.35 -56.80 24.12
C ASP A 732 59.50 -55.82 25.31
N GLU A 733 59.73 -56.37 26.52
CA GLU A 733 60.72 -55.92 27.52
C GLU A 733 60.36 -56.50 28.91
N GLU A 734 60.84 -57.73 29.17
CA GLU A 734 61.08 -58.23 30.51
C GLU A 734 62.23 -57.45 31.20
N GLU A 735 62.15 -57.41 32.53
CA GLU A 735 63.20 -57.11 33.53
C GLU A 735 63.32 -55.68 34.06
N GLY A 736 62.79 -55.47 35.28
CA GLY A 736 63.20 -54.38 36.16
C GLY A 736 62.30 -54.13 37.37
N GLU A 737 62.37 -54.98 38.39
CA GLU A 737 61.82 -54.70 39.72
C GLU A 737 62.41 -53.39 40.31
N GLY A 738 61.58 -52.53 40.91
CA GLY A 738 62.08 -51.36 41.63
C GLY A 738 61.00 -50.42 42.20
N GLU A 739 60.53 -50.77 43.40
CA GLU A 739 60.11 -49.90 44.52
C GLU A 739 59.14 -48.70 44.36
N LYS A 740 58.21 -48.68 45.33
CA LYS A 740 57.30 -47.61 45.76
C LYS A 740 57.97 -46.23 45.90
N GLU A 741 57.24 -45.17 45.58
CA GLU A 741 57.14 -44.01 46.47
C GLU A 741 55.84 -43.23 46.25
N ASP A 742 55.17 -42.95 47.37
CA ASP A 742 53.98 -42.11 47.51
C ASP A 742 54.31 -40.65 47.17
N GLY A 743 53.36 -39.93 46.54
CA GLY A 743 53.53 -38.51 46.25
C GLY A 743 52.20 -37.81 45.95
N ASP A 744 51.58 -37.29 47.02
CA ASP A 744 50.51 -36.30 46.98
C ASP A 744 50.87 -35.11 46.08
N GLY A 745 49.89 -34.60 45.34
CA GLY A 745 50.04 -33.44 44.47
C GLY A 745 48.71 -32.80 44.11
N GLU A 746 48.12 -32.10 45.07
CA GLU A 746 47.02 -31.15 44.89
C GLU A 746 47.47 -29.93 44.05
N LEU A 747 46.51 -29.40 43.27
CA LEU A 747 46.41 -28.03 42.71
C LEU A 747 47.23 -27.67 41.45
N LEU A 748 46.51 -27.48 40.33
CA LEU A 748 46.02 -26.16 39.90
C LEU A 748 44.89 -26.28 38.85
#